data_AF-A0A1V5DSB6-F1
#
_entry.id   AF-A0A1V5DSB6-F1
#
_cell.length_a   1.000
_cell.length_b   1.000
_cell.length_c   1.000
_cell.angle_alpha   90.00
_cell.angle_beta   90.00
_cell.angle_gamma   90.00
#
_symmetry.space_group_name_H-M   'P 1'
#
loop_
_entity.id
_entity.type
_entity.pdbx_description
1 polymer ?
#
loop_
_entity_poly.entity_id
_entity_poly.type
_entity_poly.pdbx_seq_one_letter_code
_entity_poly.pdbx_strand_id
1 'polypeptide(L)'
;MSSGERARRTDTAVAENRQREIPSLKKMMATLPTRQGRCLDVSLLPFAPGDATAGSEAELQAIVIGDRKTVDLPLTIEQSNYFADMLRRSAAGDTRKRNVTDLEVFLHNNEEEVWENSWVRFPRDLLSPLSEEVLQRDLLADKENPAQGKRSDARKFIFSQNGQDYLRIPISYLLKLSLAEIVNASRLLLPGTILETATRLMDHFLNDNSSPENFSFHVVSASPHCRLGTAVAQEMAQRFLLSTLLVMYANERFGLLKSGQQAVIFYSPHPPSRQKRLNNIISDAFYRELFMNPCLSGWRRGEEKRDYMHLCHQVISRSQLNAIAKLREAGIITNNLVILPNTSNISLSNNGTHVSLGSRQLGAMLKDPSSGFTKVQEKVLGDLAVKIVEHFLPLFVGSYTAAPYRLDSTDFHPEKVLAFLPHELDYTHLRMFWRRWQKKAKLRVLGRSLTPFGPLWLDRTIRAVCGLRGDFLPDFRMIDYLMALMSTERSPALDGRLHNSERLKKDLTDLGVFDLKMSLYLLEKMRDYETMGFSGFESRHYSLFEKFTDDMGKAVDIQNLLYCLAFKYMAAGRISHHSIPDTPFLESERRQIIFGAAVGIPTFYIRQDTDNVLMKRILARAERVRKSRRYPRYLRVYNDEYRRALLKILHEDAADLIEMFDLKDTLQDLEFRLESPRLYSALGRLTASILKEVGALSPLQVKSEVFNLAAERYYRHGLRRRHIEEALDLLVEELAAFQKDCRGMRQETKSAMNLLFKNEEPPAFIRRLRGKILEGSVAEGDLEKLIYLVIISIHENSKAADSNKGGDSRRTNHVASVC
;
A
#
# COMPACT_ATOMS: atom_id res chain seq x y z
N MET A 1 0.43 29.03 -48.47
CA MET A 1 0.38 29.05 -46.98
C MET A 1 0.04 30.47 -46.56
N SER A 2 -1.12 30.65 -45.92
CA SER A 2 -1.63 32.00 -45.60
C SER A 2 -0.90 32.58 -44.39
N SER A 3 -0.89 33.91 -44.26
CA SER A 3 -0.33 34.64 -43.12
C SER A 3 -0.89 34.17 -41.76
N GLY A 4 -2.09 33.59 -41.73
CA GLY A 4 -2.71 33.00 -40.54
C GLY A 4 -2.10 31.65 -40.09
N GLU A 5 -1.56 30.85 -41.02
CA GLU A 5 -0.85 29.61 -40.67
C GLU A 5 0.55 29.88 -40.09
N ARG A 6 1.21 30.97 -40.52
CA ARG A 6 2.46 31.43 -39.92
C ARG A 6 2.23 31.93 -38.50
N ALA A 7 1.20 32.74 -38.26
CA ALA A 7 0.86 33.27 -36.93
C ALA A 7 0.53 32.15 -35.92
N ARG A 8 -0.31 31.17 -36.31
CA ARG A 8 -0.63 30.02 -35.43
C ARG A 8 0.56 29.10 -35.17
N ARG A 9 1.47 28.92 -36.13
CA ARG A 9 2.74 28.18 -35.92
C ARG A 9 3.73 28.96 -35.05
N THR A 10 3.77 30.28 -35.13
CA THR A 10 4.59 31.09 -34.21
C THR A 10 4.02 31.10 -32.79
N ASP A 11 2.70 31.14 -32.59
CA ASP A 11 2.12 31.11 -31.25
C ASP A 11 2.25 29.72 -30.58
N THR A 12 2.15 28.63 -31.35
CA THR A 12 2.46 27.28 -30.85
C THR A 12 3.96 27.07 -30.63
N ALA A 13 4.83 27.59 -31.50
CA ALA A 13 6.29 27.53 -31.29
C ALA A 13 6.76 28.44 -30.14
N VAL A 14 6.07 29.55 -29.85
CA VAL A 14 6.35 30.44 -28.71
C VAL A 14 5.82 29.84 -27.40
N ALA A 15 4.68 29.13 -27.43
CA ALA A 15 4.20 28.34 -26.29
C ALA A 15 5.12 27.13 -26.00
N GLU A 16 5.59 26.43 -27.03
CA GLU A 16 6.58 25.35 -26.92
C GLU A 16 7.96 25.87 -26.50
N ASN A 17 8.38 27.07 -26.92
CA ASN A 17 9.65 27.67 -26.47
C ASN A 17 9.57 28.24 -25.04
N ARG A 18 8.42 28.73 -24.58
CA ARG A 18 8.25 29.15 -23.17
C ARG A 18 8.26 27.99 -22.19
N GLN A 19 7.99 26.76 -22.65
CA GLN A 19 8.16 25.53 -21.86
C GLN A 19 9.62 25.03 -21.78
N ARG A 20 10.57 25.64 -22.49
CA ARG A 20 11.96 25.13 -22.58
C ARG A 20 12.93 25.67 -21.54
N GLU A 21 12.71 26.85 -20.96
CA GLU A 21 13.62 27.36 -19.92
C GLU A 21 13.15 26.95 -18.54
N ILE A 22 13.54 25.74 -18.12
CA ILE A 22 13.49 25.34 -16.71
C ILE A 22 14.34 26.37 -15.94
N PRO A 23 13.77 27.12 -14.97
CA PRO A 23 14.53 28.09 -14.20
C PRO A 23 15.71 27.41 -13.52
N SER A 24 16.84 28.12 -13.34
CA SER A 24 17.99 27.51 -12.65
C SER A 24 17.61 27.14 -11.22
N LEU A 25 18.13 26.02 -10.70
CA LEU A 25 17.85 25.55 -9.35
C LEU A 25 18.10 26.66 -8.30
N LYS A 26 19.16 27.45 -8.50
CA LYS A 26 19.45 28.62 -7.64
C LYS A 26 18.32 29.65 -7.63
N LYS A 27 17.72 29.97 -8.77
CA LYS A 27 16.58 30.90 -8.86
C LYS A 27 15.33 30.31 -8.19
N MET A 28 15.09 29.01 -8.32
CA MET A 28 13.95 28.35 -7.68
C MET A 28 14.12 28.25 -6.16
N MET A 29 15.32 27.92 -5.67
CA MET A 29 15.57 27.90 -4.23
C MET A 29 15.52 29.30 -3.61
N ALA A 30 15.76 30.36 -4.40
CA ALA A 30 15.62 31.74 -3.94
C ALA A 30 14.16 32.20 -3.76
N THR A 31 13.17 31.50 -4.35
CA THR A 31 11.75 31.79 -4.08
C THR A 31 11.27 31.16 -2.79
N LEU A 32 11.93 30.11 -2.31
CA LEU A 32 11.67 29.55 -0.99
C LEU A 32 12.20 30.49 0.09
N PRO A 33 11.51 30.65 1.23
CA PRO A 33 11.96 31.48 2.35
C PRO A 33 13.14 30.85 3.11
N THR A 34 14.13 30.30 2.40
CA THR A 34 15.40 29.87 2.96
C THR A 34 16.32 31.09 3.05
N ARG A 35 16.75 31.47 4.26
CA ARG A 35 17.78 32.51 4.39
C ARG A 35 19.12 31.97 3.90
N GLN A 36 19.59 32.48 2.76
CA GLN A 36 20.95 32.22 2.26
C GLN A 36 21.93 33.19 2.94
N GLY A 37 22.19 32.99 4.24
CA GLY A 37 23.30 33.64 4.96
C GLY A 37 24.64 32.91 4.76
N ARG A 38 25.64 33.14 5.63
CA ARG A 38 26.88 32.32 5.64
C ARG A 38 26.63 30.82 5.93
N CYS A 39 25.49 30.50 6.55
CA CYS A 39 25.00 29.14 6.78
C CYS A 39 23.52 29.04 6.37
N LEU A 40 23.10 27.90 5.81
CA LEU A 40 21.72 27.59 5.46
C LEU A 40 20.91 27.35 6.75
N ASP A 41 19.82 28.09 6.95
CA ASP A 41 18.88 27.83 8.04
C ASP A 41 17.96 26.66 7.68
N VAL A 42 18.19 25.51 8.31
CA VAL A 42 17.45 24.28 8.02
C VAL A 42 16.02 24.27 8.56
N SER A 43 15.70 25.15 9.52
CA SER A 43 14.36 25.23 10.11
C SER A 43 13.31 25.82 9.17
N LEU A 44 13.76 26.48 8.09
CA LEU A 44 12.91 27.10 7.07
C LEU A 44 12.78 26.25 5.79
N LEU A 45 13.35 25.04 5.79
CA LEU A 45 13.23 24.12 4.67
C LEU A 45 11.82 23.48 4.65
N PRO A 46 11.28 23.19 3.46
CA PRO A 46 10.12 22.33 3.35
C PRO A 46 10.32 21.00 4.10
N PHE A 47 9.26 20.50 4.71
CA PHE A 47 9.20 19.31 5.54
C PHE A 47 9.92 19.40 6.90
N ALA A 48 10.47 20.56 7.28
CA ALA A 48 10.96 20.79 8.64
C ALA A 48 9.84 20.63 9.70
N PRO A 49 10.17 20.46 11.00
CA PRO A 49 9.18 20.40 12.06
C PRO A 49 8.22 21.62 12.03
N GLY A 50 6.92 21.34 12.11
CA GLY A 50 5.85 22.35 11.97
C GLY A 50 5.34 22.57 10.54
N ASP A 51 6.17 22.32 9.52
CA ASP A 51 5.76 22.40 8.12
C ASP A 51 5.06 21.12 7.64
N ALA A 52 5.62 19.96 8.00
CA ALA A 52 5.14 18.67 7.51
C ALA A 52 3.76 18.29 8.07
N THR A 53 2.90 17.80 7.18
CA THR A 53 1.66 17.10 7.49
C THR A 53 1.74 15.68 6.96
N ALA A 54 0.93 14.76 7.49
CA ALA A 54 0.88 13.40 6.99
C ALA A 54 -0.51 12.78 7.01
N GLY A 55 -0.70 11.79 6.16
CA GLY A 55 -1.82 10.86 6.15
C GLY A 55 -1.36 9.52 5.60
N SER A 56 -2.14 8.46 5.86
CA SER A 56 -1.83 7.12 5.38
C SER A 56 -3.07 6.44 4.78
N GLU A 57 -2.83 5.61 3.78
CA GLU A 57 -3.81 4.73 3.15
C GLU A 57 -3.35 3.29 3.37
N ALA A 58 -4.27 2.38 3.68
CA ALA A 58 -3.90 0.99 3.89
C ALA A 58 -5.00 0.06 3.38
N GLU A 59 -4.57 -1.00 2.70
CA GLU A 59 -5.45 -2.10 2.33
C GLU A 59 -5.43 -3.18 3.42
N LEU A 60 -6.62 -3.59 3.86
CA LEU A 60 -6.84 -4.68 4.79
C LEU A 60 -7.16 -5.95 4.01
N GLN A 61 -6.80 -7.11 4.54
CA GLN A 61 -7.36 -8.38 4.09
C GLN A 61 -8.69 -8.63 4.81
N ALA A 62 -9.70 -9.10 4.06
CA ALA A 62 -10.98 -9.50 4.61
C ALA A 62 -11.28 -10.97 4.31
N ILE A 63 -11.96 -11.62 5.25
CA ILE A 63 -12.43 -13.01 5.12
C ILE A 63 -13.82 -13.18 5.74
N VAL A 64 -14.53 -14.21 5.29
CA VAL A 64 -15.73 -14.73 5.97
C VAL A 64 -15.47 -16.17 6.35
N ILE A 65 -15.65 -16.51 7.63
CA ILE A 65 -15.53 -17.87 8.16
C ILE A 65 -16.94 -18.46 8.25
N GLY A 66 -17.12 -19.69 7.77
CA GLY A 66 -18.38 -20.43 7.88
C GLY A 66 -18.57 -21.53 6.85
N ASP A 67 -19.62 -22.32 7.05
CA ASP A 67 -19.96 -23.44 6.16
C ASP A 67 -20.22 -22.95 4.72
N ARG A 68 -19.81 -23.76 3.75
CA ARG A 68 -19.95 -23.44 2.32
C ARG A 68 -21.40 -23.17 1.86
N LYS A 69 -22.40 -23.66 2.60
CA LYS A 69 -23.83 -23.49 2.30
C LYS A 69 -24.39 -22.18 2.86
N THR A 70 -23.64 -21.48 3.73
CA THR A 70 -24.05 -20.21 4.33
C THR A 70 -23.26 -19.04 3.73
N VAL A 71 -21.96 -19.25 3.50
CA VAL A 71 -21.04 -18.21 3.03
C VAL A 71 -21.23 -17.90 1.55
N ASP A 72 -21.11 -16.62 1.22
CA ASP A 72 -21.47 -16.09 -0.09
C ASP A 72 -20.58 -16.55 -1.26
N LEU A 73 -19.26 -16.52 -1.12
CA LEU A 73 -18.33 -16.89 -2.19
C LEU A 73 -18.58 -18.30 -2.75
N PRO A 74 -18.63 -19.38 -1.93
CA PRO A 74 -18.91 -20.72 -2.44
C PRO A 74 -20.29 -20.83 -3.07
N LEU A 75 -21.32 -20.23 -2.46
CA LEU A 75 -22.67 -20.21 -3.05
C LEU A 75 -22.70 -19.51 -4.40
N THR A 76 -21.99 -18.37 -4.53
CA THR A 76 -21.89 -17.61 -5.78
C THR A 76 -21.22 -18.42 -6.87
N ILE A 77 -20.17 -19.18 -6.53
CA ILE A 77 -19.51 -20.09 -7.48
C ILE A 77 -20.46 -21.20 -7.90
N GLU A 78 -21.09 -21.91 -6.96
CA GLU A 78 -21.98 -23.05 -7.21
C GLU A 78 -23.22 -22.65 -8.04
N GLN A 79 -23.76 -21.46 -7.82
CA GLN A 79 -24.95 -20.93 -8.50
C GLN A 79 -24.64 -20.24 -9.84
N SER A 80 -23.36 -20.09 -10.20
CA SER A 80 -22.98 -19.36 -11.40
C SER A 80 -23.25 -20.14 -12.69
N ASN A 81 -23.64 -19.42 -13.74
CA ASN A 81 -23.70 -19.96 -15.10
C ASN A 81 -22.32 -20.48 -15.55
N TYR A 82 -21.24 -19.83 -15.11
CA TYR A 82 -19.87 -20.26 -15.37
C TYR A 82 -19.61 -21.68 -14.89
N PHE A 83 -20.00 -22.00 -13.64
CA PHE A 83 -19.84 -23.34 -13.09
C PHE A 83 -20.74 -24.37 -13.80
N ALA A 84 -22.00 -24.02 -14.04
CA ALA A 84 -22.94 -24.87 -14.78
C ALA A 84 -22.46 -25.18 -16.22
N ASP A 85 -21.89 -24.19 -16.91
CA ASP A 85 -21.28 -24.36 -18.24
C ASP A 85 -20.05 -25.27 -18.17
N MET A 86 -19.19 -25.09 -17.16
CA MET A 86 -17.99 -25.91 -17.00
C MET A 86 -18.34 -27.39 -16.73
N LEU A 87 -19.37 -27.65 -15.94
CA LEU A 87 -19.92 -28.99 -15.71
C LEU A 87 -20.44 -29.61 -17.03
N ARG A 88 -21.25 -28.86 -17.79
CA ARG A 88 -21.77 -29.32 -19.09
C ARG A 88 -20.66 -29.63 -20.09
N ARG A 89 -19.65 -28.76 -20.21
CA ARG A 89 -18.49 -28.97 -21.10
C ARG A 89 -17.63 -30.18 -20.69
N SER A 90 -17.47 -30.41 -19.39
CA SER A 90 -16.78 -31.60 -18.89
C SER A 90 -17.55 -32.88 -19.20
N ALA A 91 -18.88 -32.87 -19.06
CA ALA A 91 -19.73 -34.00 -19.42
C ALA A 91 -19.73 -34.29 -20.93
N ALA A 92 -19.68 -33.25 -21.77
CA ALA A 92 -19.56 -33.37 -23.22
C ALA A 92 -18.15 -33.79 -23.70
N GLY A 93 -17.14 -33.72 -22.83
CA GLY A 93 -15.74 -34.02 -23.18
C GLY A 93 -14.95 -32.85 -23.77
N ASP A 94 -15.57 -31.66 -23.87
CA ASP A 94 -14.97 -30.44 -24.45
C ASP A 94 -13.95 -29.77 -23.54
N THR A 95 -13.91 -30.14 -22.26
CA THR A 95 -12.95 -29.60 -21.28
C THR A 95 -12.28 -30.73 -20.51
N ARG A 96 -11.01 -30.54 -20.14
CA ARG A 96 -10.29 -31.50 -19.30
C ARG A 96 -11.04 -31.66 -17.97
N LYS A 97 -11.46 -32.89 -17.65
CA LYS A 97 -12.14 -33.24 -16.38
C LYS A 97 -11.46 -32.63 -15.14
N ARG A 98 -10.14 -32.52 -15.20
CA ARG A 98 -9.29 -31.94 -14.15
C ARG A 98 -9.72 -30.53 -13.70
N ASN A 99 -10.18 -29.65 -14.58
CA ASN A 99 -10.53 -28.27 -14.18
C ASN A 99 -11.79 -28.24 -13.29
N VAL A 100 -12.79 -29.05 -13.62
CA VAL A 100 -13.99 -29.23 -12.78
C VAL A 100 -13.60 -29.84 -11.44
N THR A 101 -12.81 -30.92 -11.47
CA THR A 101 -12.33 -31.58 -10.26
C THR A 101 -11.51 -30.63 -9.38
N ASP A 102 -10.64 -29.79 -9.95
CA ASP A 102 -9.81 -28.85 -9.19
C ASP A 102 -10.67 -27.76 -8.50
N LEU A 103 -11.77 -27.32 -9.13
CA LEU A 103 -12.72 -26.38 -8.52
C LEU A 103 -13.63 -27.05 -7.47
N GLU A 104 -14.11 -28.26 -7.72
CA GLU A 104 -14.82 -29.05 -6.72
C GLU A 104 -13.93 -29.29 -5.50
N VAL A 105 -12.66 -29.67 -5.70
CA VAL A 105 -11.68 -29.83 -4.61
C VAL A 105 -11.43 -28.50 -3.90
N PHE A 106 -11.41 -27.37 -4.60
CA PHE A 106 -11.30 -26.05 -3.95
C PHE A 106 -12.49 -25.80 -3.00
N LEU A 107 -13.71 -26.11 -3.43
CA LEU A 107 -14.94 -25.92 -2.64
C LEU A 107 -15.05 -26.91 -1.46
N HIS A 108 -14.54 -28.14 -1.60
CA HIS A 108 -14.65 -29.17 -0.56
C HIS A 108 -13.47 -29.17 0.42
N ASN A 109 -12.24 -28.93 -0.05
CA ASN A 109 -11.05 -28.99 0.79
C ASN A 109 -10.76 -27.62 1.41
N ASN A 110 -11.56 -27.25 2.41
CA ASN A 110 -11.42 -26.03 3.19
C ASN A 110 -11.59 -26.29 4.70
N GLU A 111 -10.61 -26.95 5.32
CA GLU A 111 -10.70 -27.38 6.73
C GLU A 111 -10.88 -26.23 7.73
N GLU A 112 -10.35 -25.04 7.41
CA GLU A 112 -10.48 -23.85 8.27
C GLU A 112 -11.80 -23.09 8.03
N GLU A 113 -12.60 -23.48 7.03
CA GLU A 113 -13.85 -22.81 6.63
C GLU A 113 -13.67 -21.31 6.32
N VAL A 114 -12.47 -20.91 5.90
CA VAL A 114 -12.11 -19.53 5.58
C VAL A 114 -12.37 -19.28 4.10
N TRP A 115 -13.14 -18.23 3.80
CA TRP A 115 -13.44 -17.77 2.44
C TRP A 115 -12.93 -16.35 2.24
N GLU A 116 -11.84 -16.22 1.50
CA GLU A 116 -11.13 -14.96 1.36
C GLU A 116 -11.88 -13.98 0.46
N ASN A 117 -11.97 -12.72 0.89
CA ASN A 117 -12.70 -11.65 0.20
C ASN A 117 -14.17 -12.02 -0.16
N SER A 118 -14.75 -13.00 0.53
CA SER A 118 -16.18 -13.31 0.42
C SER A 118 -17.02 -12.14 0.91
N TRP A 119 -18.20 -11.97 0.32
CA TRP A 119 -19.19 -11.02 0.82
C TRP A 119 -19.96 -11.65 1.99
N VAL A 120 -20.68 -10.81 2.73
CA VAL A 120 -21.58 -11.26 3.80
C VAL A 120 -23.03 -11.16 3.34
N ARG A 121 -23.88 -12.02 3.89
CA ARG A 121 -25.32 -12.04 3.62
C ARG A 121 -26.13 -11.90 4.91
N PHE A 122 -27.11 -11.01 4.97
CA PHE A 122 -27.97 -10.87 6.15
C PHE A 122 -29.35 -10.26 5.80
N PRO A 123 -30.37 -10.46 6.65
CA PRO A 123 -31.69 -9.86 6.45
C PRO A 123 -31.66 -8.33 6.43
N ARG A 124 -32.34 -7.71 5.46
CA ARG A 124 -32.36 -6.25 5.30
C ARG A 124 -33.13 -5.53 6.40
N ASP A 125 -34.10 -6.19 7.02
CA ASP A 125 -34.89 -5.66 8.14
C ASP A 125 -34.09 -5.41 9.43
N LEU A 126 -32.85 -5.90 9.49
CA LEU A 126 -31.90 -5.58 10.57
C LEU A 126 -31.29 -4.18 10.45
N LEU A 127 -31.44 -3.49 9.31
CA LEU A 127 -30.99 -2.12 9.16
C LEU A 127 -31.87 -1.15 9.94
N SER A 128 -31.23 -0.24 10.67
CA SER A 128 -31.88 0.95 11.21
C SER A 128 -32.27 1.94 10.09
N PRO A 129 -33.13 2.93 10.37
CA PRO A 129 -33.53 3.94 9.39
C PRO A 129 -32.35 4.68 8.75
N LEU A 130 -31.28 4.97 9.52
CA LEU A 130 -30.09 5.65 8.97
C LEU A 130 -29.28 4.75 8.04
N SER A 131 -29.07 3.49 8.41
CA SER A 131 -28.32 2.55 7.56
C SER A 131 -29.07 2.24 6.27
N GLU A 132 -30.40 2.17 6.33
CA GLU A 132 -31.25 2.05 5.15
C GLU A 132 -31.18 3.30 4.27
N GLU A 133 -31.15 4.51 4.84
CA GLU A 133 -30.93 5.76 4.10
C GLU A 133 -29.55 5.77 3.40
N VAL A 134 -28.49 5.36 4.10
CA VAL A 134 -27.14 5.23 3.54
C VAL A 134 -27.12 4.24 2.38
N LEU A 135 -27.76 3.08 2.54
CA LEU A 135 -27.89 2.08 1.48
C LEU A 135 -28.62 2.63 0.26
N GLN A 136 -29.79 3.27 0.44
CA GLN A 136 -30.55 3.83 -0.69
C GLN A 136 -29.75 4.90 -1.44
N ARG A 137 -29.02 5.76 -0.71
CA ARG A 137 -28.15 6.78 -1.30
C ARG A 137 -27.00 6.15 -2.09
N ASP A 138 -26.35 5.13 -1.55
CA ASP A 138 -25.22 4.47 -2.21
C ASP A 138 -25.62 3.57 -3.39
N LEU A 139 -26.92 3.23 -3.51
CA LEU A 139 -27.50 2.55 -4.67
C LEU A 139 -27.94 3.49 -5.80
N LEU A 140 -27.77 4.81 -5.66
CA LEU A 140 -28.01 5.75 -6.76
C LEU A 140 -26.95 5.60 -7.85
N ALA A 141 -27.36 5.78 -9.12
CA ALA A 141 -26.43 5.81 -10.26
C ALA A 141 -25.47 7.01 -10.16
N ASP A 142 -26.02 8.17 -9.78
CA ASP A 142 -25.28 9.38 -9.45
C ASP A 142 -25.83 9.96 -8.13
N LYS A 143 -24.98 10.02 -7.11
CA LYS A 143 -25.35 10.54 -5.78
C LYS A 143 -25.63 12.05 -5.79
N GLU A 144 -25.17 12.78 -6.80
CA GLU A 144 -25.45 14.21 -6.99
C GLU A 144 -26.71 14.46 -7.83
N ASN A 145 -27.21 13.44 -8.52
CA ASN A 145 -28.43 13.53 -9.34
C ASN A 145 -29.36 12.32 -9.11
N PRO A 146 -30.14 12.31 -8.01
CA PRO A 146 -31.04 11.21 -7.68
C PRO A 146 -32.12 10.93 -8.73
N ALA A 147 -32.43 11.90 -9.60
CA ALA A 147 -33.42 11.73 -10.67
C ALA A 147 -32.99 10.69 -11.73
N GLN A 148 -31.69 10.36 -11.81
CA GLN A 148 -31.19 9.28 -12.67
C GLN A 148 -31.55 7.87 -12.15
N GLY A 149 -32.11 7.77 -10.95
CA GLY A 149 -32.53 6.51 -10.36
C GLY A 149 -31.37 5.68 -9.81
N LYS A 150 -31.61 4.37 -9.70
CA LYS A 150 -30.66 3.41 -9.14
C LYS A 150 -29.65 2.96 -10.18
N ARG A 151 -28.47 2.60 -9.70
CA ARG A 151 -27.41 1.94 -10.49
C ARG A 151 -27.88 0.65 -11.14
N SER A 152 -27.31 0.31 -12.30
CA SER A 152 -27.80 -0.80 -13.14
C SER A 152 -27.60 -2.19 -12.52
N ASP A 153 -26.61 -2.32 -11.63
CA ASP A 153 -26.24 -3.55 -10.92
C ASP A 153 -26.85 -3.67 -9.52
N ALA A 154 -27.83 -2.84 -9.15
CA ALA A 154 -28.44 -2.84 -7.82
C ALA A 154 -28.97 -4.22 -7.37
N ARG A 155 -29.44 -5.05 -8.31
CA ARG A 155 -29.91 -6.42 -8.07
C ARG A 155 -28.82 -7.39 -7.56
N LYS A 156 -27.54 -7.02 -7.63
CA LYS A 156 -26.45 -7.82 -7.08
C LYS A 156 -26.38 -7.76 -5.54
N PHE A 157 -27.00 -6.74 -4.95
CA PHE A 157 -26.92 -6.49 -3.50
C PHE A 157 -28.17 -6.89 -2.75
N ILE A 158 -29.32 -6.87 -3.42
CA ILE A 158 -30.62 -7.14 -2.81
C ILE A 158 -31.21 -8.35 -3.51
N PHE A 159 -31.54 -9.39 -2.73
CA PHE A 159 -32.19 -10.59 -3.22
C PHE A 159 -33.22 -11.08 -2.21
N SER A 160 -34.22 -11.86 -2.66
CA SER A 160 -35.23 -12.43 -1.76
C SER A 160 -34.87 -13.88 -1.42
N GLN A 161 -34.97 -14.24 -0.14
CA GLN A 161 -34.79 -15.59 0.35
C GLN A 161 -35.92 -15.92 1.33
N ASN A 162 -36.67 -16.99 1.05
CA ASN A 162 -37.83 -17.41 1.85
C ASN A 162 -38.89 -16.29 2.07
N GLY A 163 -39.08 -15.41 1.09
CA GLY A 163 -40.03 -14.30 1.18
C GLY A 163 -39.54 -13.08 1.97
N GLN A 164 -38.29 -13.11 2.47
CA GLN A 164 -37.65 -11.98 3.16
C GLN A 164 -36.56 -11.37 2.27
N ASP A 165 -36.42 -10.05 2.29
CA ASP A 165 -35.35 -9.34 1.58
C ASP A 165 -34.03 -9.49 2.35
N TYR A 166 -32.99 -9.89 1.63
CA TYR A 166 -31.62 -10.03 2.13
C TYR A 166 -30.68 -9.07 1.40
N LEU A 167 -29.65 -8.66 2.12
CA LEU A 167 -28.49 -7.98 1.58
C LEU A 167 -27.35 -8.97 1.34
N ARG A 168 -26.59 -8.72 0.26
CA ARG A 168 -25.31 -9.34 -0.07
C ARG A 168 -24.30 -8.22 -0.32
N ILE A 169 -23.34 -8.01 0.58
CA ILE A 169 -22.41 -6.88 0.49
C ILE A 169 -20.97 -7.24 0.85
N PRO A 170 -19.97 -6.59 0.25
CA PRO A 170 -18.57 -6.77 0.63
C PRO A 170 -18.28 -6.21 2.02
N ILE A 171 -17.29 -6.79 2.71
CA ILE A 171 -16.90 -6.39 4.08
C ILE A 171 -16.50 -4.90 4.16
N SER A 172 -15.90 -4.36 3.11
CA SER A 172 -15.58 -2.93 3.04
C SER A 172 -16.80 -2.02 3.12
N TYR A 173 -17.95 -2.45 2.57
CA TYR A 173 -19.21 -1.72 2.70
C TYR A 173 -19.91 -2.01 4.03
N LEU A 174 -19.76 -3.22 4.55
CA LEU A 174 -20.24 -3.60 5.87
C LEU A 174 -19.69 -2.68 6.96
N LEU A 175 -18.41 -2.28 6.89
CA LEU A 175 -17.81 -1.31 7.82
C LEU A 175 -18.60 0.00 7.87
N LYS A 176 -18.95 0.56 6.71
CA LYS A 176 -19.72 1.80 6.60
C LYS A 176 -21.14 1.64 7.18
N LEU A 177 -21.85 0.57 6.83
CA LEU A 177 -23.19 0.31 7.37
C LEU A 177 -23.16 0.07 8.88
N SER A 178 -22.13 -0.61 9.39
CA SER A 178 -21.96 -0.83 10.83
C SER A 178 -21.76 0.50 11.56
N LEU A 179 -21.01 1.43 10.97
CA LEU A 179 -20.85 2.77 11.53
C LEU A 179 -22.17 3.56 11.45
N ALA A 180 -22.96 3.42 10.39
CA ALA A 180 -24.28 4.03 10.30
C ALA A 180 -25.24 3.53 11.40
N GLU A 181 -25.22 2.22 11.71
CA GLU A 181 -25.98 1.66 12.85
C GLU A 181 -25.57 2.29 14.18
N ILE A 182 -24.26 2.39 14.43
CA ILE A 182 -23.68 3.01 15.63
C ILE A 182 -24.07 4.48 15.75
N VAL A 183 -24.03 5.23 14.65
CA VAL A 183 -24.45 6.64 14.62
C VAL A 183 -25.94 6.76 14.94
N ASN A 184 -26.78 5.86 14.40
CA ASN A 184 -28.20 5.87 14.69
C ASN A 184 -28.49 5.58 16.18
N ALA A 185 -27.84 4.57 16.75
CA ALA A 185 -28.00 4.18 18.15
C ALA A 185 -27.52 5.27 19.13
N SER A 186 -26.51 6.05 18.75
CA SER A 186 -25.93 7.10 19.60
C SER A 186 -26.60 8.48 19.51
N ARG A 187 -27.63 8.68 18.67
CA ARG A 187 -28.26 9.99 18.44
C ARG A 187 -28.73 10.71 19.71
N LEU A 188 -29.15 9.96 20.73
CA LEU A 188 -29.61 10.50 22.02
C LEU A 188 -28.53 10.53 23.10
N LEU A 189 -27.37 9.90 22.84
CA LEU A 189 -26.28 9.73 23.80
C LEU A 189 -25.11 10.70 23.52
N LEU A 190 -24.73 10.86 22.25
CA LEU A 190 -23.59 11.68 21.87
C LEU A 190 -24.02 13.10 21.48
N PRO A 191 -23.21 14.13 21.83
CA PRO A 191 -23.41 15.49 21.33
C PRO A 191 -23.39 15.56 19.79
N GLY A 192 -24.11 16.53 19.22
CA GLY A 192 -24.26 16.69 17.77
C GLY A 192 -22.93 16.80 17.01
N THR A 193 -21.93 17.48 17.55
CA THR A 193 -20.59 17.64 16.94
C THR A 193 -19.79 16.34 16.84
N ILE A 194 -19.98 15.43 17.81
CA ILE A 194 -19.38 14.10 17.81
C ILE A 194 -20.12 13.21 16.80
N LEU A 195 -21.45 13.32 16.73
CA LEU A 195 -22.26 12.63 15.71
C LEU A 195 -21.92 13.08 14.28
N GLU A 196 -21.67 14.38 14.06
CA GLU A 196 -21.17 14.91 12.78
C GLU A 196 -19.82 14.29 12.41
N THR A 197 -18.93 14.15 13.40
CA THR A 197 -17.64 13.51 13.20
C THR A 197 -17.81 12.05 12.80
N ALA A 198 -18.60 11.28 13.55
CA ALA A 198 -18.91 9.89 13.24
C ALA A 198 -19.56 9.72 11.85
N THR A 199 -20.44 10.66 11.46
CA THR A 199 -21.05 10.68 10.14
C THR A 199 -20.01 10.88 9.04
N ARG A 200 -19.05 11.81 9.22
CA ARG A 200 -17.94 12.03 8.29
C ARG A 200 -17.01 10.82 8.18
N LEU A 201 -16.78 10.11 9.28
CA LEU A 201 -15.92 8.91 9.28
C LEU A 201 -16.40 7.81 8.31
N MET A 202 -17.71 7.78 7.98
CA MET A 202 -18.24 6.85 6.99
C MET A 202 -17.61 6.99 5.60
N ASP A 203 -17.17 8.20 5.23
CA ASP A 203 -16.56 8.48 3.92
C ASP A 203 -15.12 7.94 3.80
N HIS A 204 -14.52 7.51 4.92
CA HIS A 204 -13.16 6.96 4.97
C HIS A 204 -13.09 5.44 4.74
N PHE A 205 -14.24 4.76 4.64
CA PHE A 205 -14.33 3.35 4.31
C PHE A 205 -14.66 3.20 2.82
N LEU A 206 -13.62 3.03 2.00
CA LEU A 206 -13.73 2.91 0.54
C LEU A 206 -14.10 1.48 0.13
N ASN A 207 -14.74 1.36 -1.04
CA ASN A 207 -15.20 0.09 -1.60
C ASN A 207 -14.80 -0.05 -3.08
N ASP A 208 -13.62 0.40 -3.49
CA ASP A 208 -13.20 0.36 -4.90
C ASP A 208 -12.40 -0.86 -5.32
N ASN A 209 -11.56 -1.41 -4.46
CA ASN A 209 -10.74 -2.58 -4.77
C ASN A 209 -11.29 -3.87 -4.14
N SER A 210 -10.68 -5.03 -4.37
CA SER A 210 -11.17 -6.32 -3.84
C SER A 210 -11.26 -6.36 -2.31
N SER A 211 -10.24 -5.84 -1.64
CA SER A 211 -10.16 -5.85 -0.19
C SER A 211 -10.54 -4.47 0.37
N PRO A 212 -10.93 -4.36 1.66
CA PRO A 212 -11.25 -3.07 2.26
C PRO A 212 -10.06 -2.12 2.26
N GLU A 213 -10.28 -0.94 1.72
CA GLU A 213 -9.31 0.15 1.73
C GLU A 213 -9.83 1.28 2.62
N ASN A 214 -8.95 1.82 3.46
CA ASN A 214 -9.23 2.99 4.25
C ASN A 214 -8.09 4.01 4.14
N PHE A 215 -8.43 5.28 4.39
CA PHE A 215 -7.46 6.37 4.49
C PHE A 215 -7.65 7.15 5.79
N SER A 216 -6.62 7.90 6.20
CA SER A 216 -6.61 8.60 7.49
C SER A 216 -7.87 9.43 7.74
N PHE A 217 -8.42 9.33 8.95
CA PHE A 217 -9.62 10.04 9.40
C PHE A 217 -9.43 11.55 9.48
N HIS A 218 -8.19 11.99 9.65
CA HIS A 218 -7.79 13.39 9.59
C HIS A 218 -6.31 13.47 9.22
N VAL A 219 -5.92 14.61 8.67
CA VAL A 219 -4.50 14.90 8.38
C VAL A 219 -3.80 15.21 9.70
N VAL A 220 -2.74 14.48 10.01
CA VAL A 220 -1.95 14.68 11.23
C VAL A 220 -0.79 15.62 11.00
N SER A 221 -0.22 16.14 12.08
CA SER A 221 0.92 17.06 12.05
C SER A 221 1.75 16.88 13.30
N ALA A 222 3.06 17.16 13.19
CA ALA A 222 3.90 17.20 14.36
C ALA A 222 3.42 18.30 15.33
N SER A 223 3.47 18.01 16.62
CA SER A 223 3.30 18.97 17.69
C SER A 223 4.59 19.06 18.52
N PRO A 224 4.78 20.07 19.37
CA PRO A 224 5.98 20.17 20.22
C PRO A 224 6.20 18.95 21.13
N HIS A 225 5.18 18.13 21.34
CA HIS A 225 5.22 16.97 22.23
C HIS A 225 4.99 15.63 21.51
N CYS A 226 4.73 15.63 20.20
CA CYS A 226 4.47 14.43 19.42
C CYS A 226 5.08 14.54 18.02
N ARG A 227 5.98 13.60 17.71
CA ARG A 227 6.61 13.47 16.38
C ARG A 227 5.59 13.09 15.32
N LEU A 228 5.85 13.47 14.07
CA LEU A 228 4.95 13.21 12.95
C LEU A 228 4.70 11.70 12.78
N GLY A 229 5.74 10.88 12.85
CA GLY A 229 5.62 9.43 12.74
C GLY A 229 4.77 8.82 13.85
N THR A 230 4.96 9.26 15.11
CA THR A 230 4.13 8.83 16.24
C THR A 230 2.65 9.17 16.01
N ALA A 231 2.35 10.40 15.55
CA ALA A 231 0.98 10.82 15.30
C ALA A 231 0.31 10.01 14.19
N VAL A 232 1.02 9.72 13.09
CA VAL A 232 0.48 8.87 12.00
C VAL A 232 0.25 7.44 12.48
N ALA A 233 1.19 6.87 13.25
CA ALA A 233 1.08 5.53 13.78
C ALA A 233 -0.12 5.39 14.74
N GLN A 234 -0.34 6.39 15.61
CA GLN A 234 -1.51 6.45 16.49
C GLN A 234 -2.82 6.52 15.71
N GLU A 235 -2.89 7.36 14.67
CA GLU A 235 -4.07 7.46 13.80
C GLU A 235 -4.35 6.13 13.09
N MET A 236 -3.33 5.47 12.52
CA MET A 236 -3.49 4.17 11.85
C MET A 236 -3.92 3.08 12.84
N ALA A 237 -3.39 3.08 14.07
CA ALA A 237 -3.80 2.15 15.12
C ALA A 237 -5.26 2.36 15.54
N GLN A 238 -5.69 3.62 15.73
CA GLN A 238 -7.09 3.97 16.02
C GLN A 238 -8.03 3.55 14.89
N ARG A 239 -7.64 3.81 13.64
CA ARG A 239 -8.39 3.42 12.45
C ARG A 239 -8.52 1.90 12.31
N PHE A 240 -7.45 1.15 12.59
CA PHE A 240 -7.49 -0.30 12.63
C PHE A 240 -8.39 -0.83 13.76
N LEU A 241 -8.31 -0.24 14.95
CA LEU A 241 -9.15 -0.60 16.10
C LEU A 241 -10.63 -0.35 15.80
N LEU A 242 -10.98 0.85 15.31
CA LEU A 242 -12.35 1.17 14.93
C LEU A 242 -12.90 0.18 13.90
N SER A 243 -12.13 -0.08 12.83
CA SER A 243 -12.52 -1.03 11.78
C SER A 243 -12.77 -2.42 12.38
N THR A 244 -11.90 -2.86 13.29
CA THR A 244 -12.02 -4.18 13.94
C THR A 244 -13.26 -4.27 14.81
N LEU A 245 -13.53 -3.25 15.63
CA LEU A 245 -14.70 -3.19 16.48
C LEU A 245 -15.99 -3.12 15.68
N LEU A 246 -16.00 -2.40 14.56
CA LEU A 246 -17.16 -2.35 13.65
C LEU A 246 -17.47 -3.72 13.05
N VAL A 247 -16.45 -4.51 12.68
CA VAL A 247 -16.67 -5.90 12.21
C VAL A 247 -17.19 -6.80 13.32
N MET A 248 -16.66 -6.67 14.54
CA MET A 248 -17.16 -7.43 15.69
C MET A 248 -18.62 -7.08 16.00
N TYR A 249 -18.97 -5.79 15.95
CA TYR A 249 -20.34 -5.32 16.10
C TYR A 249 -21.24 -5.84 14.97
N ALA A 250 -20.80 -5.77 13.71
CA ALA A 250 -21.53 -6.29 12.56
C ALA A 250 -21.88 -7.79 12.69
N ASN A 251 -20.93 -8.57 13.20
CA ASN A 251 -21.07 -10.01 13.40
C ASN A 251 -22.25 -10.36 14.32
N GLU A 252 -22.50 -9.52 15.34
CA GLU A 252 -23.63 -9.63 16.26
C GLU A 252 -24.89 -8.94 15.74
N ARG A 253 -24.78 -7.64 15.43
CA ARG A 253 -25.90 -6.74 15.10
C ARG A 253 -26.67 -7.19 13.86
N PHE A 254 -25.96 -7.58 12.81
CA PHE A 254 -26.58 -8.09 11.58
C PHE A 254 -26.81 -9.60 11.60
N GLY A 255 -26.61 -10.25 12.76
CA GLY A 255 -26.87 -11.67 12.93
C GLY A 255 -25.97 -12.58 12.11
N LEU A 256 -24.78 -12.13 11.70
CA LEU A 256 -23.88 -12.95 10.87
C LEU A 256 -23.51 -14.24 11.61
N LEU A 257 -23.13 -14.16 12.88
CA LEU A 257 -22.77 -15.34 13.68
C LEU A 257 -23.95 -16.32 13.81
N LYS A 258 -25.16 -15.79 14.04
CA LYS A 258 -26.40 -16.58 14.11
C LYS A 258 -26.71 -17.25 12.76
N SER A 259 -26.34 -16.62 11.65
CA SER A 259 -26.48 -17.17 10.29
C SER A 259 -25.35 -18.13 9.89
N GLY A 260 -24.36 -18.35 10.75
CA GLY A 260 -23.20 -19.20 10.47
C GLY A 260 -22.13 -18.50 9.60
N GLN A 261 -21.99 -17.18 9.71
CA GLN A 261 -20.96 -16.38 9.06
C GLN A 261 -20.20 -15.55 10.11
N GLN A 262 -18.88 -15.46 9.99
CA GLN A 262 -18.06 -14.57 10.79
C GLN A 262 -17.13 -13.75 9.89
N ALA A 263 -17.35 -12.44 9.82
CA ALA A 263 -16.46 -11.53 9.13
C ALA A 263 -15.23 -11.23 10.00
N VAL A 264 -14.05 -11.17 9.37
CA VAL A 264 -12.78 -10.80 10.02
C VAL A 264 -11.95 -9.94 9.08
N ILE A 265 -11.29 -8.92 9.62
CA ILE A 265 -10.30 -8.10 8.92
C ILE A 265 -8.95 -8.12 9.65
N PHE A 266 -7.85 -7.98 8.88
CA PHE A 266 -6.48 -7.93 9.37
C PHE A 266 -5.53 -7.36 8.31
N TYR A 267 -4.31 -6.97 8.68
CA TYR A 267 -3.29 -6.60 7.69
C TYR A 267 -2.55 -7.83 7.17
N SER A 268 -2.36 -7.91 5.85
CA SER A 268 -1.57 -8.96 5.17
C SER A 268 -0.76 -8.33 4.03
N PRO A 269 0.52 -8.69 3.84
CA PRO A 269 1.32 -8.20 2.73
C PRO A 269 1.24 -9.09 1.50
N HIS A 270 0.32 -10.08 1.45
CA HIS A 270 0.18 -11.00 0.32
C HIS A 270 -1.29 -11.28 0.01
N PRO A 271 -1.66 -11.43 -1.28
CA PRO A 271 -2.89 -12.10 -1.67
C PRO A 271 -2.96 -13.52 -1.08
N PRO A 272 -4.13 -13.96 -0.58
CA PRO A 272 -4.25 -15.28 0.05
C PRO A 272 -3.97 -16.46 -0.90
N SER A 273 -3.37 -17.52 -0.37
CA SER A 273 -2.96 -18.69 -1.14
C SER A 273 -4.15 -19.40 -1.79
N ARG A 274 -5.30 -19.47 -1.10
CA ARG A 274 -6.53 -20.05 -1.67
C ARG A 274 -7.12 -19.19 -2.79
N GLN A 275 -7.11 -17.85 -2.65
CA GLN A 275 -7.50 -16.93 -3.72
C GLN A 275 -6.57 -17.08 -4.95
N LYS A 276 -5.25 -17.20 -4.73
CA LYS A 276 -4.28 -17.50 -5.79
C LYS A 276 -4.56 -18.85 -6.48
N ARG A 277 -4.93 -19.87 -5.71
CA ARG A 277 -5.32 -21.18 -6.26
C ARG A 277 -6.58 -21.08 -7.10
N LEU A 278 -7.61 -20.38 -6.62
CA LEU A 278 -8.86 -20.17 -7.34
C LEU A 278 -8.62 -19.41 -8.65
N ASN A 279 -7.83 -18.34 -8.61
CA ASN A 279 -7.46 -17.57 -9.79
C ASN A 279 -6.83 -18.44 -10.90
N ASN A 280 -6.05 -19.46 -10.54
CA ASN A 280 -5.40 -20.37 -11.50
C ASN A 280 -6.36 -21.37 -12.17
N ILE A 281 -7.58 -21.53 -11.68
CA ILE A 281 -8.55 -22.50 -12.20
C ILE A 281 -9.79 -21.87 -12.83
N ILE A 282 -10.02 -20.56 -12.60
CA ILE A 282 -11.14 -19.83 -13.20
C ILE A 282 -10.69 -18.87 -14.31
N SER A 283 -11.66 -18.39 -15.10
CA SER A 283 -11.39 -17.35 -16.09
C SER A 283 -11.17 -15.99 -15.45
N ASP A 284 -10.39 -15.14 -16.13
CA ASP A 284 -10.12 -13.76 -15.74
C ASP A 284 -11.39 -12.90 -15.59
N ALA A 285 -12.40 -13.12 -16.43
CA ALA A 285 -13.68 -12.42 -16.33
C ALA A 285 -14.46 -12.84 -15.08
N PHE A 286 -14.47 -14.14 -14.76
CA PHE A 286 -15.15 -14.64 -13.57
C PHE A 286 -14.43 -14.25 -12.28
N TYR A 287 -13.10 -14.19 -12.28
CA TYR A 287 -12.33 -13.66 -11.15
C TYR A 287 -12.76 -12.23 -10.81
N ARG A 288 -12.89 -11.35 -11.81
CA ARG A 288 -13.37 -9.98 -11.58
C ARG A 288 -14.80 -9.95 -11.03
N GLU A 289 -15.67 -10.81 -11.53
CA GLU A 289 -17.06 -10.89 -11.05
C GLU A 289 -17.13 -11.30 -9.56
N LEU A 290 -16.25 -12.20 -9.12
CA LEU A 290 -16.21 -12.67 -7.73
C LEU A 290 -15.59 -11.64 -6.78
N PHE A 291 -14.48 -11.02 -7.19
CA PHE A 291 -13.62 -10.28 -6.26
C PHE A 291 -13.53 -8.78 -6.49
N MET A 292 -13.79 -8.24 -7.69
CA MET A 292 -13.72 -6.79 -7.86
C MET A 292 -14.95 -6.13 -7.24
N ASN A 293 -14.71 -5.18 -6.33
CA ASN A 293 -15.81 -4.53 -5.65
C ASN A 293 -16.60 -3.61 -6.59
N PRO A 294 -17.91 -3.50 -6.37
CA PRO A 294 -18.78 -2.70 -7.21
C PRO A 294 -18.81 -1.22 -6.85
N CYS A 295 -17.93 -0.72 -5.97
CA CYS A 295 -17.75 0.71 -5.71
C CYS A 295 -19.02 1.40 -5.16
N LEU A 296 -19.65 0.83 -4.13
CA LEU A 296 -20.81 1.43 -3.44
C LEU A 296 -20.43 2.67 -2.62
N SER A 297 -19.33 2.58 -1.86
CA SER A 297 -18.84 3.66 -0.99
C SER A 297 -17.67 4.42 -1.62
N GLY A 298 -17.55 5.71 -1.30
CA GLY A 298 -16.43 6.58 -1.67
C GLY A 298 -16.59 7.37 -2.97
N TRP A 299 -17.56 7.02 -3.82
CA TRP A 299 -17.67 7.58 -5.17
C TRP A 299 -19.05 8.16 -5.46
N ARG A 300 -19.09 9.25 -6.23
CA ARG A 300 -20.35 9.87 -6.70
C ARG A 300 -21.05 8.99 -7.73
N ARG A 301 -20.28 8.44 -8.67
CA ARG A 301 -20.71 7.52 -9.73
C ARG A 301 -19.98 6.19 -9.59
N GLY A 302 -20.56 5.27 -8.82
CA GLY A 302 -19.92 4.00 -8.45
C GLY A 302 -19.61 3.10 -9.65
N GLU A 303 -20.51 3.04 -10.64
CA GLU A 303 -20.33 2.19 -11.82
C GLU A 303 -19.12 2.61 -12.67
N GLU A 304 -18.86 3.92 -12.81
CA GLU A 304 -17.68 4.41 -13.52
C GLU A 304 -16.38 4.03 -12.83
N LYS A 305 -16.33 4.10 -11.48
CA LYS A 305 -15.16 3.64 -10.73
C LYS A 305 -14.98 2.13 -10.84
N ARG A 306 -16.07 1.35 -10.80
CA ARG A 306 -16.02 -0.11 -11.00
C ARG A 306 -15.41 -0.44 -12.37
N ASP A 307 -15.85 0.25 -13.41
CA ASP A 307 -15.35 0.04 -14.77
C ASP A 307 -13.86 0.45 -14.89
N TYR A 308 -13.44 1.49 -14.18
CA TYR A 308 -12.03 1.86 -14.05
C TYR A 308 -11.21 0.75 -13.36
N MET A 309 -11.70 0.17 -12.27
CA MET A 309 -10.99 -0.90 -11.55
C MET A 309 -10.89 -2.18 -12.40
N HIS A 310 -11.92 -2.48 -13.19
CA HIS A 310 -11.87 -3.54 -14.20
C HIS A 310 -10.78 -3.28 -15.25
N LEU A 311 -10.63 -2.04 -15.73
CA LEU A 311 -9.55 -1.66 -16.64
C LEU A 311 -8.17 -1.87 -16.00
N CYS A 312 -7.97 -1.41 -14.76
CA CYS A 312 -6.71 -1.60 -14.03
C CYS A 312 -6.31 -3.08 -13.98
N HIS A 313 -7.26 -3.96 -13.62
CA HIS A 313 -7.03 -5.39 -13.55
C HIS A 313 -6.65 -5.99 -14.92
N GLN A 314 -7.35 -5.60 -15.97
CA GLN A 314 -7.08 -6.08 -17.34
C GLN A 314 -5.69 -5.65 -17.82
N VAL A 315 -5.31 -4.39 -17.57
CA VAL A 315 -4.02 -3.85 -18.00
C VAL A 315 -2.88 -4.55 -17.27
N ILE A 316 -2.97 -4.73 -15.95
CA ILE A 316 -1.96 -5.43 -15.16
C ILE A 316 -1.80 -6.89 -15.61
N SER A 317 -2.91 -7.59 -15.84
CA SER A 317 -2.89 -8.97 -16.33
C SER A 317 -2.24 -9.09 -17.72
N ARG A 318 -2.52 -8.15 -18.63
CA ARG A 318 -1.88 -8.08 -19.96
C ARG A 318 -0.40 -7.70 -19.88
N SER A 319 -0.05 -6.78 -18.98
CA SER A 319 1.33 -6.33 -18.77
C SER A 319 2.25 -7.50 -18.43
N GLN A 320 1.82 -8.40 -17.53
CA GLN A 320 2.60 -9.59 -17.18
C GLN A 320 2.82 -10.55 -18.37
N LEU A 321 1.86 -10.65 -19.30
CA LEU A 321 2.06 -11.43 -20.53
C LEU A 321 3.10 -10.77 -21.45
N ASN A 322 3.07 -9.44 -21.57
CA ASN A 322 4.04 -8.68 -22.36
C ASN A 322 5.46 -8.70 -21.74
N ALA A 323 5.59 -9.01 -20.45
CA ALA A 323 6.87 -9.20 -19.77
C ALA A 323 7.71 -10.34 -20.39
N ILE A 324 7.06 -11.36 -20.97
CA ILE A 324 7.73 -12.52 -21.58
C ILE A 324 8.63 -12.10 -22.75
N ALA A 325 8.15 -11.18 -23.59
CA ALA A 325 8.92 -10.66 -24.72
C ALA A 325 10.22 -9.99 -24.23
N LYS A 326 10.12 -9.16 -23.18
CA LYS A 326 11.27 -8.50 -22.55
C LYS A 326 12.23 -9.49 -21.88
N LEU A 327 11.73 -10.57 -21.28
CA LEU A 327 12.57 -11.64 -20.73
C LEU A 327 13.39 -12.36 -21.81
N ARG A 328 12.82 -12.52 -23.01
CA ARG A 328 13.52 -13.07 -24.18
C ARG A 328 14.60 -12.11 -24.69
N GLU A 329 14.28 -10.83 -24.83
CA GLU A 329 15.24 -9.77 -25.21
C GLU A 329 16.38 -9.65 -24.19
N ALA A 330 16.06 -9.75 -22.90
CA ALA A 330 17.04 -9.80 -21.82
C ALA A 330 17.85 -11.10 -21.82
N GLY A 331 17.60 -12.08 -22.71
CA GLY A 331 18.32 -13.34 -22.77
C GLY A 331 18.20 -14.17 -21.49
N ILE A 332 17.10 -13.98 -20.75
CA ILE A 332 16.75 -14.75 -19.56
C ILE A 332 15.99 -16.00 -20.00
N ILE A 333 14.98 -15.82 -20.86
CA ILE A 333 14.35 -16.90 -21.59
C ILE A 333 15.16 -17.11 -22.86
N THR A 334 15.76 -18.29 -22.98
CA THR A 334 16.66 -18.64 -24.10
C THR A 334 16.04 -19.65 -25.07
N ASN A 335 14.96 -20.32 -24.67
CA ASN A 335 14.28 -21.35 -25.44
C ASN A 335 12.79 -21.00 -25.60
N ASN A 336 12.12 -21.61 -26.57
CA ASN A 336 10.68 -21.42 -26.82
C ASN A 336 9.77 -22.18 -25.83
N LEU A 337 10.36 -22.86 -24.83
CA LEU A 337 9.62 -23.56 -23.79
C LEU A 337 9.41 -22.60 -22.61
N VAL A 338 8.20 -22.06 -22.50
CA VAL A 338 7.81 -21.08 -21.48
C VAL A 338 6.48 -21.52 -20.88
N ILE A 339 6.31 -21.42 -19.56
CA ILE A 339 5.00 -21.58 -18.95
C ILE A 339 4.25 -20.26 -19.11
N LEU A 340 3.21 -20.24 -19.95
CA LEU A 340 2.37 -19.06 -20.05
C LEU A 340 1.84 -18.66 -18.66
N PRO A 341 2.09 -17.41 -18.22
CA PRO A 341 1.45 -16.85 -17.04
C PRO A 341 -0.07 -16.97 -17.17
N ASN A 342 -0.75 -16.98 -16.02
CA ASN A 342 -2.19 -16.90 -16.03
C ASN A 342 -2.63 -15.58 -16.69
N THR A 343 -3.74 -15.61 -17.40
CA THR A 343 -4.33 -14.41 -18.02
C THR A 343 -5.01 -13.49 -17.01
N SER A 344 -5.03 -13.88 -15.73
CA SER A 344 -5.60 -13.13 -14.61
C SER A 344 -4.56 -12.98 -13.51
N ASN A 345 -4.39 -11.75 -13.03
CA ASN A 345 -3.38 -11.39 -12.02
C ASN A 345 -4.06 -10.87 -10.74
N ILE A 346 -3.56 -11.32 -9.58
CA ILE A 346 -4.15 -11.00 -8.27
C ILE A 346 -3.44 -9.86 -7.53
N SER A 347 -2.43 -9.22 -8.13
CA SER A 347 -1.58 -8.23 -7.46
C SER A 347 -2.37 -7.03 -6.96
N LEU A 348 -3.47 -6.68 -7.61
CA LEU A 348 -4.36 -5.61 -7.14
C LEU A 348 -5.00 -5.90 -5.80
N SER A 349 -5.08 -7.15 -5.33
CA SER A 349 -5.63 -7.47 -4.00
C SER A 349 -4.68 -7.17 -2.84
N ASN A 350 -3.58 -6.44 -3.08
CA ASN A 350 -2.60 -6.10 -2.05
C ASN A 350 -1.74 -4.86 -2.41
N ASN A 351 -2.29 -3.70 -2.13
CA ASN A 351 -1.70 -2.38 -2.31
C ASN A 351 -0.79 -1.95 -1.14
N GLY A 352 -0.66 -2.77 -0.08
CA GLY A 352 0.19 -2.48 1.06
C GLY A 352 -0.25 -1.23 1.84
N THR A 353 0.73 -0.46 2.34
CA THR A 353 0.49 0.82 3.03
C THR A 353 1.12 1.95 2.25
N HIS A 354 0.35 3.01 2.01
CA HIS A 354 0.85 4.26 1.45
C HIS A 354 0.91 5.33 2.52
N VAL A 355 1.97 6.15 2.52
CA VAL A 355 2.10 7.29 3.42
C VAL A 355 2.33 8.54 2.58
N SER A 356 1.41 9.50 2.71
CA SER A 356 1.50 10.80 2.05
C SER A 356 1.95 11.86 3.05
N LEU A 357 3.02 12.59 2.72
CA LEU A 357 3.49 13.77 3.45
C LEU A 357 3.27 15.03 2.62
N GLY A 358 2.71 16.06 3.24
CA GLY A 358 2.51 17.38 2.63
C GLY A 358 3.36 18.46 3.29
N SER A 359 3.71 19.50 2.53
CA SER A 359 4.34 20.72 3.06
C SER A 359 3.34 21.87 3.07
N ARG A 360 3.07 22.43 4.25
CA ARG A 360 2.20 23.62 4.40
C ARG A 360 2.78 24.82 3.69
N GLN A 361 4.09 25.01 3.77
CA GLN A 361 4.84 26.09 3.18
C GLN A 361 4.73 26.05 1.65
N LEU A 362 5.01 24.90 1.03
CA LEU A 362 4.85 24.75 -0.42
C LEU A 362 3.39 24.95 -0.85
N GLY A 363 2.44 24.38 -0.11
CA GLY A 363 1.02 24.58 -0.38
C GLY A 363 0.58 26.05 -0.27
N ALA A 364 1.04 26.76 0.77
CA ALA A 364 0.74 28.18 0.97
C ALA A 364 1.33 29.04 -0.16
N MET A 365 2.56 28.74 -0.59
CA MET A 365 3.19 29.44 -1.70
C MET A 365 2.48 29.20 -3.04
N LEU A 366 2.01 27.98 -3.32
CA LEU A 366 1.20 27.69 -4.52
C LEU A 366 -0.19 28.31 -4.46
N LYS A 367 -0.74 28.51 -3.27
CA LYS A 367 -2.02 29.20 -3.05
C LYS A 367 -1.90 30.70 -3.26
N ASP A 368 -0.75 31.30 -2.96
CA ASP A 368 -0.48 32.73 -3.10
C ASP A 368 0.23 33.04 -4.44
N PRO A 369 -0.46 33.64 -5.43
CA PRO A 369 0.15 33.97 -6.71
C PRO A 369 1.33 34.95 -6.61
N SER A 370 1.43 35.73 -5.52
CA SER A 370 2.51 36.70 -5.32
C SER A 370 3.84 36.08 -4.87
N SER A 371 3.83 34.80 -4.47
CA SER A 371 5.02 34.08 -4.01
C SER A 371 6.06 33.83 -5.11
N GLY A 372 5.63 33.87 -6.39
CA GLY A 372 6.45 33.50 -7.54
C GLY A 372 6.73 31.98 -7.67
N PHE A 373 6.18 31.16 -6.77
CA PHE A 373 6.29 29.71 -6.81
C PHE A 373 5.07 29.12 -7.51
N THR A 374 5.29 28.48 -8.65
CA THR A 374 4.23 27.95 -9.52
C THR A 374 4.37 26.43 -9.66
N LYS A 375 3.41 25.81 -10.34
CA LYS A 375 3.47 24.37 -10.67
C LYS A 375 4.74 23.94 -11.41
N VAL A 376 5.43 24.85 -12.10
CA VAL A 376 6.72 24.55 -12.73
C VAL A 376 7.78 24.31 -11.66
N GLN A 377 7.92 25.20 -10.67
CA GLN A 377 8.87 25.01 -9.56
C GLN A 377 8.52 23.78 -8.74
N GLU A 378 7.22 23.59 -8.45
CA GLU A 378 6.72 22.41 -7.75
C GLU A 378 7.19 21.12 -8.44
N LYS A 379 7.00 21.02 -9.77
CA LYS A 379 7.37 19.84 -10.54
C LYS A 379 8.88 19.61 -10.58
N VAL A 380 9.66 20.66 -10.81
CA VAL A 380 11.12 20.53 -10.91
C VAL A 380 11.74 20.07 -9.58
N LEU A 381 11.31 20.68 -8.46
CA LEU A 381 11.81 20.31 -7.14
C LEU A 381 11.26 18.95 -6.69
N GLY A 382 9.98 18.67 -6.97
CA GLY A 382 9.32 17.41 -6.64
C GLY A 382 10.00 16.21 -7.28
N ASP A 383 10.23 16.26 -8.60
CA ASP A 383 10.89 15.15 -9.31
C ASP A 383 12.34 14.95 -8.82
N LEU A 384 13.06 16.03 -8.51
CA LEU A 384 14.42 15.92 -7.97
C LEU A 384 14.42 15.31 -6.56
N ALA A 385 13.44 15.66 -5.72
CA ALA A 385 13.29 15.07 -4.39
C ALA A 385 13.07 13.57 -4.49
N VAL A 386 12.15 13.13 -5.36
CA VAL A 386 11.90 11.71 -5.63
C VAL A 386 13.19 11.00 -6.06
N LYS A 387 13.95 11.58 -7.01
CA LYS A 387 15.24 11.00 -7.46
C LYS A 387 16.26 10.84 -6.34
N ILE A 388 16.33 11.79 -5.41
CA ILE A 388 17.21 11.71 -4.24
C ILE A 388 16.73 10.60 -3.31
N VAL A 389 15.46 10.61 -2.92
CA VAL A 389 14.88 9.69 -1.94
C VAL A 389 14.92 8.24 -2.41
N GLU A 390 14.73 7.97 -3.71
CA GLU A 390 14.82 6.61 -4.29
C GLU A 390 16.14 5.88 -3.92
N HIS A 391 17.24 6.61 -3.67
CA HIS A 391 18.52 6.02 -3.27
C HIS A 391 18.51 5.45 -1.85
N PHE A 392 17.65 5.98 -0.97
CA PHE A 392 17.59 5.66 0.45
C PHE A 392 16.53 4.59 0.79
N LEU A 393 15.60 4.32 -0.13
CA LEU A 393 14.52 3.34 0.08
C LEU A 393 14.95 1.93 0.52
N PRO A 394 16.15 1.40 0.16
CA PRO A 394 16.62 0.12 0.69
C PRO A 394 16.74 0.07 2.23
N LEU A 395 16.77 1.22 2.93
CA LEU A 395 16.79 1.28 4.40
C LEU A 395 15.50 0.74 5.03
N PHE A 396 14.35 0.86 4.36
CA PHE A 396 13.05 0.44 4.92
C PHE A 396 12.79 -1.06 4.74
N VAL A 397 13.20 -1.61 3.59
CA VAL A 397 12.88 -3.00 3.19
C VAL A 397 13.57 -4.01 4.10
N GLY A 398 12.76 -4.82 4.78
CA GLY A 398 13.15 -5.80 5.79
C GLY A 398 13.47 -5.19 7.16
N SER A 399 13.77 -3.89 7.23
CA SER A 399 14.09 -3.18 8.47
C SER A 399 12.83 -2.81 9.25
N TYR A 400 11.97 -1.99 8.63
CA TYR A 400 10.71 -1.49 9.23
C TYR A 400 9.49 -2.17 8.64
N THR A 401 9.56 -2.56 7.37
CA THR A 401 8.46 -3.25 6.68
C THR A 401 8.98 -4.51 6.01
N ALA A 402 8.15 -5.54 5.90
CA ALA A 402 8.51 -6.76 5.20
C ALA A 402 7.29 -7.50 4.65
N ALA A 403 7.54 -8.41 3.71
CA ALA A 403 6.55 -9.34 3.18
C ALA A 403 7.19 -10.74 3.05
N PRO A 404 7.47 -11.43 4.17
CA PRO A 404 8.16 -12.72 4.15
C PRO A 404 7.41 -13.73 3.30
N TYR A 405 8.10 -14.40 2.37
CA TYR A 405 7.47 -15.38 1.49
C TYR A 405 8.43 -16.51 1.09
N ARG A 406 7.88 -17.71 0.93
CA ARG A 406 8.64 -18.90 0.54
C ARG A 406 8.28 -19.33 -0.88
N LEU A 407 9.27 -19.32 -1.77
CA LEU A 407 9.14 -19.82 -3.14
C LEU A 407 9.71 -21.23 -3.26
N ASP A 408 8.93 -22.15 -3.83
CA ASP A 408 9.42 -23.49 -4.12
C ASP A 408 10.34 -23.49 -5.33
N SER A 409 11.26 -24.46 -5.38
CA SER A 409 12.05 -24.73 -6.59
C SER A 409 11.20 -24.94 -7.84
N THR A 410 10.02 -25.55 -7.74
CA THR A 410 9.12 -25.77 -8.90
C THR A 410 8.46 -24.49 -9.39
N ASP A 411 8.44 -23.44 -8.57
CA ASP A 411 7.86 -22.15 -8.94
C ASP A 411 8.89 -21.24 -9.61
N PHE A 412 10.18 -21.62 -9.62
CA PHE A 412 11.32 -20.81 -10.10
C PHE A 412 11.44 -20.65 -11.63
N HIS A 413 10.30 -20.53 -12.29
CA HIS A 413 10.16 -20.11 -13.67
C HIS A 413 10.39 -18.60 -13.80
N PRO A 414 11.33 -18.12 -14.64
CA PRO A 414 11.62 -16.70 -14.77
C PRO A 414 10.37 -15.87 -15.14
N GLU A 415 9.51 -16.41 -16.01
CA GLU A 415 8.25 -15.81 -16.45
C GLU A 415 7.18 -15.68 -15.34
N LYS A 416 7.36 -16.36 -14.21
CA LYS A 416 6.51 -16.22 -13.03
C LYS A 416 7.20 -15.41 -11.93
N VAL A 417 8.43 -15.79 -11.57
CA VAL A 417 9.14 -15.24 -10.40
C VAL A 417 9.64 -13.82 -10.61
N LEU A 418 9.95 -13.42 -11.85
CA LEU A 418 10.35 -12.03 -12.12
C LEU A 418 9.14 -11.08 -12.24
N ALA A 419 7.92 -11.62 -12.31
CA ALA A 419 6.66 -10.87 -12.30
C ALA A 419 6.74 -9.57 -13.14
N PHE A 420 6.68 -8.40 -12.49
CA PHE A 420 6.69 -7.10 -13.16
C PHE A 420 8.09 -6.51 -13.41
N LEU A 421 9.15 -7.06 -12.83
CA LEU A 421 10.52 -6.56 -12.96
C LEU A 421 10.96 -6.30 -14.41
N PRO A 422 10.53 -7.04 -15.45
CA PRO A 422 10.85 -6.71 -16.84
C PRO A 422 10.34 -5.34 -17.31
N HIS A 423 9.34 -4.76 -16.63
CA HIS A 423 8.83 -3.42 -16.89
C HIS A 423 9.41 -2.36 -15.95
N GLU A 424 10.17 -2.78 -14.94
CA GLU A 424 10.70 -1.92 -13.87
C GLU A 424 12.22 -1.79 -13.89
N LEU A 425 12.91 -2.71 -14.59
CA LEU A 425 14.35 -2.74 -14.76
C LEU A 425 14.75 -2.88 -16.23
N ASP A 426 15.86 -2.21 -16.58
CA ASP A 426 16.54 -2.37 -17.86
C ASP A 426 17.04 -3.81 -18.02
N TYR A 427 17.08 -4.29 -19.27
CA TYR A 427 17.47 -5.66 -19.60
C TYR A 427 18.85 -6.05 -19.05
N THR A 428 19.77 -5.09 -18.92
CA THR A 428 21.11 -5.31 -18.36
C THR A 428 21.03 -5.64 -16.89
N HIS A 429 20.39 -4.78 -16.10
CA HIS A 429 20.25 -4.94 -14.66
C HIS A 429 19.34 -6.12 -14.33
N LEU A 430 18.25 -6.33 -15.06
CA LEU A 430 17.36 -7.48 -14.91
C LEU A 430 18.12 -8.80 -15.09
N ARG A 431 18.96 -8.92 -16.13
CA ARG A 431 19.80 -10.11 -16.35
C ARG A 431 20.82 -10.31 -15.23
N MET A 432 21.45 -9.23 -14.75
CA MET A 432 22.40 -9.30 -13.64
C MET A 432 21.71 -9.72 -12.34
N PHE A 433 20.56 -9.13 -12.06
CA PHE A 433 19.69 -9.41 -10.93
C PHE A 433 19.27 -10.88 -10.90
N TRP A 434 18.67 -11.38 -12.00
CA TRP A 434 18.22 -12.76 -12.12
C TRP A 434 19.35 -13.75 -11.86
N ARG A 435 20.53 -13.52 -12.45
CA ARG A 435 21.72 -14.37 -12.23
C ARG A 435 22.21 -14.34 -10.78
N ARG A 436 22.05 -13.22 -10.07
CA ARG A 436 22.38 -13.15 -8.63
C ARG A 436 21.34 -13.87 -7.80
N TRP A 437 20.07 -13.75 -8.14
CA TRP A 437 18.98 -14.45 -7.48
C TRP A 437 19.09 -15.98 -7.63
N GLN A 438 19.32 -16.49 -8.84
CA GLN A 438 19.56 -17.92 -9.09
C GLN A 438 20.76 -18.48 -8.29
N LYS A 439 21.75 -17.64 -7.96
CA LYS A 439 22.90 -18.02 -7.13
C LYS A 439 22.60 -18.00 -5.63
N LYS A 440 21.67 -17.15 -5.19
CA LYS A 440 21.18 -17.07 -3.82
C LYS A 440 20.27 -18.27 -3.52
N ALA A 441 19.34 -18.56 -4.42
CA ALA A 441 18.38 -19.63 -4.29
C ALA A 441 19.06 -21.01 -4.23
N LYS A 442 18.46 -21.94 -3.48
CA LYS A 442 18.91 -23.32 -3.31
C LYS A 442 18.43 -24.20 -4.49
N LEU A 443 18.96 -23.88 -5.67
CA LEU A 443 18.58 -24.48 -6.97
C LEU A 443 19.74 -25.26 -7.63
N ARG A 444 20.83 -25.55 -6.92
CA ARG A 444 22.05 -26.10 -7.54
C ARG A 444 22.04 -27.61 -7.65
N VAL A 445 22.39 -28.10 -8.83
CA VAL A 445 22.71 -29.51 -9.13
C VAL A 445 24.09 -29.53 -9.78
N LEU A 446 25.04 -30.32 -9.25
CA LEU A 446 26.41 -30.45 -9.77
C LEU A 446 27.10 -29.08 -10.05
N GLY A 447 26.90 -28.11 -9.16
CA GLY A 447 27.51 -26.78 -9.24
C GLY A 447 26.83 -25.79 -10.21
N ARG A 448 25.80 -26.20 -10.96
CA ARG A 448 25.00 -25.34 -11.86
C ARG A 448 23.61 -25.09 -11.27
N SER A 449 23.10 -23.86 -11.39
CA SER A 449 21.71 -23.57 -11.01
C SER A 449 20.77 -24.17 -12.06
N LEU A 450 19.84 -25.00 -11.62
CA LEU A 450 18.82 -25.62 -12.46
C LEU A 450 17.46 -25.00 -12.12
N THR A 451 16.92 -24.23 -13.06
CA THR A 451 15.53 -23.75 -12.99
C THR A 451 14.62 -24.80 -13.61
N PRO A 452 13.35 -24.86 -13.16
CA PRO A 452 12.32 -25.65 -13.83
C PRO A 452 12.23 -25.34 -15.31
N PHE A 453 11.86 -26.33 -16.12
CA PHE A 453 11.73 -26.16 -17.56
C PHE A 453 10.32 -26.45 -18.09
N GLY A 454 9.37 -26.91 -17.27
CA GLY A 454 7.95 -26.84 -17.64
C GLY A 454 7.13 -28.05 -17.22
N PRO A 455 7.49 -29.28 -17.65
CA PRO A 455 6.74 -30.47 -17.29
C PRO A 455 6.75 -30.70 -15.77
N LEU A 456 5.65 -30.33 -15.11
CA LEU A 456 5.54 -30.30 -13.65
C LEU A 456 5.92 -31.61 -12.96
N TRP A 457 5.59 -32.76 -13.56
CA TRP A 457 5.94 -34.07 -13.00
C TRP A 457 7.45 -34.28 -12.98
N LEU A 458 8.15 -33.83 -14.04
CA LEU A 458 9.60 -33.96 -14.16
C LEU A 458 10.32 -32.97 -13.26
N ASP A 459 9.85 -31.72 -13.21
CA ASP A 459 10.37 -30.71 -12.28
C ASP A 459 10.22 -31.16 -10.81
N ARG A 460 9.10 -31.80 -10.46
CA ARG A 460 8.87 -32.41 -9.13
C ARG A 460 9.85 -33.55 -8.86
N THR A 461 10.08 -34.44 -9.83
CA THR A 461 11.04 -35.55 -9.66
C THR A 461 12.45 -35.03 -9.50
N ILE A 462 12.90 -34.07 -10.32
CA ILE A 462 14.22 -33.46 -10.23
C ILE A 462 14.40 -32.77 -8.88
N ARG A 463 13.38 -32.02 -8.43
CA ARG A 463 13.38 -31.42 -7.10
C ARG A 463 13.61 -32.47 -6.01
N ALA A 464 12.87 -33.58 -6.06
CA ALA A 464 12.96 -34.63 -5.05
C ALA A 464 14.34 -35.31 -5.05
N VAL A 465 14.84 -35.69 -6.23
CA VAL A 465 16.13 -36.37 -6.40
C VAL A 465 17.31 -35.46 -6.03
N CYS A 466 17.25 -34.18 -6.41
CA CYS A 466 18.35 -33.24 -6.20
C CYS A 466 18.22 -32.40 -4.92
N GLY A 467 17.18 -32.60 -4.11
CA GLY A 467 16.96 -31.88 -2.86
C GLY A 467 16.81 -30.36 -3.04
N LEU A 468 16.23 -29.91 -4.17
CA LEU A 468 16.07 -28.49 -4.47
C LEU A 468 14.99 -27.88 -3.55
N ARG A 469 15.30 -26.70 -2.99
CA ARG A 469 14.42 -26.06 -2.00
C ARG A 469 13.79 -24.77 -2.49
N GLY A 470 14.35 -24.10 -3.50
CA GLY A 470 13.90 -22.76 -3.90
C GLY A 470 14.53 -21.66 -3.05
N ASP A 471 13.75 -20.65 -2.65
CA ASP A 471 14.27 -19.49 -1.93
C ASP A 471 13.29 -18.90 -0.89
N PHE A 472 13.82 -18.10 0.04
CA PHE A 472 13.07 -17.32 1.02
C PHE A 472 13.32 -15.83 0.76
N LEU A 473 12.23 -15.06 0.64
CA LEU A 473 12.27 -13.65 0.27
C LEU A 473 11.94 -12.77 1.48
N PRO A 474 12.77 -11.76 1.78
CA PRO A 474 12.46 -10.71 2.74
C PRO A 474 11.15 -9.96 2.49
N ASP A 475 10.93 -9.54 1.24
CA ASP A 475 9.77 -8.77 0.84
C ASP A 475 9.36 -9.18 -0.59
N PHE A 476 8.35 -10.05 -0.68
CA PHE A 476 7.85 -10.53 -1.97
C PHE A 476 6.85 -9.57 -2.61
N ARG A 477 6.17 -8.70 -1.84
CA ARG A 477 5.21 -7.73 -2.40
C ARG A 477 5.89 -6.80 -3.40
N MET A 478 7.11 -6.35 -3.10
CA MET A 478 7.91 -5.51 -4.00
C MET A 478 8.23 -6.16 -5.37
N ILE A 479 7.98 -7.46 -5.52
CA ILE A 479 8.21 -8.20 -6.77
C ILE A 479 6.88 -8.60 -7.41
N ASP A 480 5.91 -9.07 -6.61
CA ASP A 480 4.61 -9.55 -7.08
C ASP A 480 3.61 -8.42 -7.38
N TYR A 481 3.92 -7.19 -6.97
CA TYR A 481 3.15 -5.97 -7.27
C TYR A 481 3.93 -5.07 -8.24
N LEU A 482 3.24 -4.39 -9.15
CA LEU A 482 3.85 -3.39 -10.02
C LEU A 482 4.20 -2.14 -9.20
N MET A 483 5.46 -1.94 -8.87
CA MET A 483 5.94 -0.89 -7.97
C MET A 483 6.31 0.39 -8.72
N ALA A 484 7.12 0.28 -9.78
CA ALA A 484 7.66 1.44 -10.48
C ALA A 484 7.96 1.17 -11.95
N LEU A 485 7.14 1.76 -12.83
CA LEU A 485 7.34 1.68 -14.27
C LEU A 485 8.62 2.40 -14.68
N MET A 486 9.37 1.74 -15.56
CA MET A 486 10.60 2.31 -16.12
C MET A 486 10.29 3.38 -17.17
N SER A 487 11.04 4.48 -17.14
CA SER A 487 11.07 5.50 -18.19
C SER A 487 11.39 4.91 -19.58
N THR A 488 10.99 5.61 -20.65
CA THR A 488 11.49 5.35 -22.01
C THR A 488 12.65 6.30 -22.33
N GLU A 489 13.39 6.02 -23.41
CA GLU A 489 14.51 6.88 -23.85
C GLU A 489 14.09 8.33 -24.16
N ARG A 490 12.82 8.55 -24.52
CA ARG A 490 12.29 9.87 -24.88
C ARG A 490 11.41 10.50 -23.80
N SER A 491 10.83 9.69 -22.93
CA SER A 491 9.87 10.12 -21.92
C SER A 491 10.31 9.67 -20.53
N PRO A 492 11.23 10.41 -19.89
CA PRO A 492 11.52 10.25 -18.48
C PRO A 492 10.31 10.46 -17.57
N ALA A 493 10.23 9.72 -16.47
CA ALA A 493 9.22 9.91 -15.44
C ALA A 493 9.49 11.12 -14.51
N LEU A 494 10.76 11.54 -14.38
CA LEU A 494 11.22 12.44 -13.31
C LEU A 494 12.19 13.55 -13.82
N ASP A 495 11.98 14.04 -15.05
CA ASP A 495 12.82 15.08 -15.68
C ASP A 495 12.53 16.52 -15.21
N GLY A 496 11.59 16.73 -14.28
CA GLY A 496 11.18 18.04 -13.81
C GLY A 496 10.34 18.84 -14.81
N ARG A 497 9.98 18.29 -15.97
CA ARG A 497 9.11 18.96 -16.94
C ARG A 497 7.65 18.63 -16.63
N LEU A 498 6.77 19.61 -16.87
CA LEU A 498 5.33 19.39 -16.81
C LEU A 498 4.91 18.26 -17.76
N HIS A 499 3.87 17.52 -17.38
CA HIS A 499 3.26 16.44 -18.16
C HIS A 499 4.19 15.28 -18.53
N ASN A 500 5.26 15.05 -17.77
CA ASN A 500 6.19 13.94 -18.04
C ASN A 500 5.56 12.56 -17.84
N SER A 501 4.73 12.41 -16.81
CA SER A 501 3.91 11.22 -16.58
C SER A 501 3.01 10.89 -17.77
N GLU A 502 2.36 11.88 -18.38
CA GLU A 502 1.45 11.70 -19.52
C GLU A 502 2.20 11.28 -20.78
N ARG A 503 3.39 11.87 -21.03
CA ARG A 503 4.27 11.44 -22.13
C ARG A 503 4.70 9.99 -21.95
N LEU A 504 5.14 9.62 -20.75
CA LEU A 504 5.54 8.25 -20.46
C LEU A 504 4.37 7.27 -20.58
N LYS A 505 3.20 7.61 -20.04
CA LYS A 505 1.99 6.77 -20.17
C LYS A 505 1.63 6.53 -21.62
N LYS A 506 1.76 7.53 -22.49
CA LYS A 506 1.53 7.38 -23.93
C LYS A 506 2.48 6.37 -24.55
N ASP A 507 3.79 6.54 -24.33
CA ASP A 507 4.78 5.60 -24.85
C ASP A 507 4.54 4.16 -24.33
N LEU A 508 4.21 3.99 -23.05
CA LEU A 508 3.94 2.68 -22.45
C LEU A 508 2.65 2.05 -22.97
N THR A 509 1.65 2.87 -23.33
CA THR A 509 0.41 2.40 -23.98
C THR A 509 0.70 1.91 -25.39
N ASP A 510 1.51 2.64 -26.15
CA ASP A 510 1.94 2.23 -27.51
C ASP A 510 2.76 0.93 -27.49
N LEU A 511 3.48 0.67 -26.40
CA LEU A 511 4.18 -0.60 -26.14
C LEU A 511 3.28 -1.72 -25.59
N GLY A 512 2.00 -1.47 -25.36
CA GLY A 512 1.04 -2.41 -24.79
C GLY A 512 1.29 -2.76 -23.31
N VAL A 513 2.10 -1.97 -22.60
CA VAL A 513 2.50 -2.23 -21.20
C VAL A 513 1.52 -1.63 -20.20
N PHE A 514 0.89 -0.51 -20.55
CA PHE A 514 0.10 0.31 -19.64
C PHE A 514 -1.09 0.98 -20.35
N ASP A 515 -1.92 1.73 -19.62
CA ASP A 515 -3.06 2.49 -20.17
C ASP A 515 -3.03 3.96 -19.72
N LEU A 516 -3.44 4.86 -20.62
CA LEU A 516 -3.48 6.30 -20.39
C LEU A 516 -4.39 6.73 -19.23
N LYS A 517 -5.47 5.99 -18.98
CA LYS A 517 -6.44 6.30 -17.91
C LYS A 517 -5.90 5.99 -16.52
N MET A 518 -4.93 5.09 -16.41
CA MET A 518 -4.39 4.69 -15.13
C MET A 518 -3.42 5.73 -14.54
N SER A 519 -3.36 5.80 -13.21
CA SER A 519 -2.27 6.49 -12.51
C SER A 519 -0.94 5.77 -12.73
N LEU A 520 0.12 6.51 -13.08
CA LEU A 520 1.47 5.96 -13.21
C LEU A 520 1.96 5.39 -11.86
N TYR A 521 2.59 4.22 -11.89
CA TYR A 521 3.17 3.55 -10.73
C TYR A 521 4.62 3.99 -10.52
N LEU A 522 4.91 4.50 -9.31
CA LEU A 522 6.22 4.93 -8.83
C LEU A 522 6.36 4.56 -7.35
N LEU A 523 7.59 4.29 -6.89
CA LEU A 523 7.90 4.02 -5.48
C LEU A 523 7.56 5.22 -4.58
N GLU A 524 7.82 6.41 -5.11
CA GLU A 524 7.55 7.71 -4.53
C GLU A 524 6.81 8.52 -5.60
N LYS A 525 5.58 8.94 -5.29
CA LYS A 525 4.74 9.69 -6.21
C LYS A 525 4.57 11.11 -5.71
N MET A 526 4.85 12.09 -6.56
CA MET A 526 4.53 13.48 -6.27
C MET A 526 3.01 13.66 -6.16
N ARG A 527 2.57 14.36 -5.12
CA ARG A 527 1.19 14.83 -4.94
C ARG A 527 1.21 16.32 -5.27
N ASP A 528 0.81 16.66 -6.50
CA ASP A 528 0.80 18.04 -6.98
C ASP A 528 -0.42 18.81 -6.44
N TYR A 529 -0.20 20.09 -6.15
CA TYR A 529 -1.21 20.95 -5.53
C TYR A 529 -2.46 21.14 -6.41
N GLU A 530 -2.30 21.25 -7.73
CA GLU A 530 -3.41 21.46 -8.68
C GLU A 530 -4.40 20.29 -8.63
N THR A 531 -3.92 19.06 -8.54
CA THR A 531 -4.77 17.86 -8.48
C THR A 531 -5.23 17.51 -7.06
N MET A 532 -4.33 17.61 -6.08
CA MET A 532 -4.54 17.06 -4.74
C MET A 532 -4.98 18.10 -3.71
N GLY A 533 -4.81 19.39 -3.99
CA GLY A 533 -5.03 20.49 -3.04
C GLY A 533 -3.93 20.66 -1.99
N PHE A 534 -2.85 19.91 -2.08
CA PHE A 534 -1.62 20.06 -1.28
C PHE A 534 -0.39 19.67 -2.11
N SER A 535 0.77 20.21 -1.76
CA SER A 535 2.04 19.84 -2.39
C SER A 535 2.80 18.87 -1.48
N GLY A 536 3.22 17.73 -2.03
CA GLY A 536 3.84 16.69 -1.23
C GLY A 536 4.25 15.45 -2.00
N PHE A 537 4.45 14.37 -1.26
CA PHE A 537 4.88 13.07 -1.78
C PHE A 537 4.10 11.95 -1.13
N GLU A 538 3.91 10.87 -1.87
CA GLU A 538 3.35 9.61 -1.40
C GLU A 538 4.36 8.48 -1.59
N SER A 539 4.74 7.86 -0.49
CA SER A 539 5.52 6.62 -0.48
C SER A 539 4.60 5.43 -0.65
N ARG A 540 4.88 4.58 -1.65
CA ARG A 540 4.11 3.37 -1.98
C ARG A 540 4.84 2.05 -1.70
N HIS A 541 6.06 2.15 -1.17
CA HIS A 541 6.99 1.04 -1.01
C HIS A 541 6.83 0.26 0.30
N TYR A 542 5.91 0.64 1.20
CA TYR A 542 5.67 -0.10 2.44
C TYR A 542 4.78 -1.32 2.21
N SER A 543 5.21 -2.46 2.76
CA SER A 543 4.48 -3.74 2.71
C SER A 543 3.63 -3.91 3.97
N LEU A 544 4.08 -4.70 4.95
CA LEU A 544 3.43 -4.87 6.25
C LEU A 544 4.34 -4.35 7.37
N PHE A 545 3.75 -3.60 8.29
CA PHE A 545 4.38 -3.22 9.56
C PHE A 545 4.02 -4.23 10.65
N GLU A 546 5.01 -4.64 11.44
CA GLU A 546 4.79 -5.60 12.53
C GLU A 546 4.22 -4.90 13.77
N LYS A 547 4.64 -3.65 14.01
CA LYS A 547 4.08 -2.73 15.01
C LYS A 547 3.75 -1.37 14.40
N PHE A 548 2.75 -0.67 14.93
CA PHE A 548 2.44 0.69 14.49
C PHE A 548 3.53 1.67 14.94
N THR A 549 3.81 1.77 16.23
CA THR A 549 4.68 2.84 16.76
C THR A 549 6.15 2.59 16.44
N ASP A 550 6.63 1.38 16.74
CA ASP A 550 8.05 1.03 16.61
C ASP A 550 8.51 0.84 15.16
N ASP A 551 7.61 0.49 14.24
CA ASP A 551 7.97 0.28 12.84
C ASP A 551 7.43 1.38 11.93
N MET A 552 6.11 1.57 11.85
CA MET A 552 5.53 2.60 10.98
C MET A 552 5.94 4.00 11.43
N GLY A 553 5.80 4.32 12.72
CA GLY A 553 6.13 5.66 13.22
C GLY A 553 7.59 6.05 12.95
N LYS A 554 8.53 5.16 13.28
CA LYS A 554 9.97 5.38 12.99
C LYS A 554 10.26 5.45 11.48
N ALA A 555 9.60 4.66 10.65
CA ALA A 555 9.75 4.72 9.20
C ALA A 555 9.28 6.08 8.63
N VAL A 556 8.14 6.59 9.09
CA VAL A 556 7.60 7.88 8.67
C VAL A 556 8.49 9.04 9.12
N ASP A 557 9.07 8.97 10.32
CA ASP A 557 10.04 9.97 10.78
C ASP A 557 11.29 10.01 9.89
N ILE A 558 11.83 8.84 9.50
CA ILE A 558 12.96 8.77 8.57
C ILE A 558 12.55 9.26 7.18
N GLN A 559 11.36 8.91 6.69
CA GLN A 559 10.84 9.43 5.42
C GLN A 559 10.76 10.96 5.42
N ASN A 560 10.27 11.57 6.50
CA ASN A 560 10.21 13.02 6.65
C ASN A 560 11.62 13.66 6.66
N LEU A 561 12.55 13.05 7.40
CA LEU A 561 13.97 13.44 7.41
C LEU A 561 14.56 13.41 5.99
N LEU A 562 14.24 12.38 5.20
CA LEU A 562 14.74 12.22 3.83
C LEU A 562 14.20 13.29 2.88
N TYR A 563 12.92 13.68 2.99
CA TYR A 563 12.38 14.79 2.19
C TYR A 563 13.06 16.11 2.58
N CYS A 564 13.19 16.40 3.88
CA CYS A 564 13.88 17.61 4.34
C CYS A 564 15.35 17.62 3.89
N LEU A 565 16.06 16.48 3.95
CA LEU A 565 17.42 16.32 3.45
C LEU A 565 17.52 16.53 1.94
N ALA A 566 16.55 16.07 1.16
CA ALA A 566 16.51 16.32 -0.28
C ALA A 566 16.44 17.82 -0.58
N PHE A 567 15.58 18.56 0.11
CA PHE A 567 15.51 20.03 -0.01
C PHE A 567 16.79 20.71 0.49
N LYS A 568 17.44 20.19 1.54
CA LYS A 568 18.75 20.67 2.00
C LYS A 568 19.83 20.52 0.92
N TYR A 569 19.89 19.37 0.24
CA TYR A 569 20.82 19.15 -0.87
C TYR A 569 20.59 20.10 -2.05
N MET A 570 19.32 20.39 -2.35
CA MET A 570 18.97 21.36 -3.39
C MET A 570 19.35 22.78 -2.99
N ALA A 571 19.04 23.20 -1.76
CA ALA A 571 19.32 24.53 -1.23
C ALA A 571 20.82 24.81 -1.19
N ALA A 572 21.60 23.81 -0.80
CA ALA A 572 23.06 23.89 -0.77
C ALA A 572 23.72 23.78 -2.17
N GLY A 573 22.93 23.61 -3.24
CA GLY A 573 23.44 23.41 -4.60
C GLY A 573 24.27 22.14 -4.79
N ARG A 574 24.17 21.17 -3.86
CA ARG A 574 24.97 19.94 -3.87
C ARG A 574 24.48 18.93 -4.90
N ILE A 575 23.16 18.91 -5.15
CA ILE A 575 22.50 17.97 -6.06
C ILE A 575 21.51 18.73 -6.94
N SER A 576 21.52 18.43 -8.24
CA SER A 576 20.60 18.94 -9.27
C SER A 576 20.11 17.79 -10.15
N HIS A 577 19.19 18.06 -11.09
CA HIS A 577 18.76 17.06 -12.08
C HIS A 577 19.91 16.46 -12.88
N HIS A 578 20.95 17.24 -13.20
CA HIS A 578 22.15 16.73 -13.89
C HIS A 578 22.99 15.78 -13.02
N SER A 579 22.89 15.88 -11.70
CA SER A 579 23.61 15.01 -10.76
C SER A 579 23.04 13.58 -10.72
N ILE A 580 21.80 13.39 -11.15
CA ILE A 580 21.12 12.09 -11.23
C ILE A 580 20.40 12.02 -12.58
N PRO A 581 21.05 11.62 -13.68
CA PRO A 581 20.41 11.68 -15.00
C PRO A 581 19.24 10.70 -15.17
N ASP A 582 18.34 11.02 -16.11
CA ASP A 582 17.02 10.39 -16.25
C ASP A 582 16.93 9.25 -17.28
N THR A 583 18.08 8.76 -17.78
CA THR A 583 18.06 7.64 -18.73
C THR A 583 17.47 6.38 -18.09
N PRO A 584 16.71 5.54 -18.83
CA PRO A 584 16.17 4.29 -18.31
C PRO A 584 17.23 3.38 -17.67
N PHE A 585 18.45 3.39 -18.24
CA PHE A 585 19.58 2.66 -17.69
C PHE A 585 19.95 3.12 -16.27
N LEU A 586 20.17 4.42 -16.05
CA LEU A 586 20.54 4.97 -14.74
C LEU A 586 19.39 4.89 -13.71
N GLU A 587 18.15 4.95 -14.18
CA GLU A 587 16.96 4.63 -13.39
C GLU A 587 16.93 3.20 -12.91
N SER A 588 17.16 2.26 -13.81
CA SER A 588 17.29 0.87 -13.43
C SER A 588 18.50 0.62 -12.54
N GLU A 589 19.62 1.35 -12.76
CA GLU A 589 20.84 1.21 -11.97
C GLU A 589 20.61 1.55 -10.48
N ARG A 590 19.86 2.62 -10.18
CA ARG A 590 19.49 3.00 -8.81
C ARG A 590 18.37 2.12 -8.23
N ARG A 591 17.36 1.75 -9.02
CA ARG A 591 16.20 0.96 -8.54
C ARG A 591 16.50 -0.53 -8.32
N GLN A 592 17.51 -1.11 -8.99
CA GLN A 592 17.87 -2.51 -8.75
C GLN A 592 18.22 -2.80 -7.27
N ILE A 593 18.61 -1.76 -6.52
CA ILE A 593 19.07 -1.87 -5.14
C ILE A 593 17.90 -2.18 -4.20
N ILE A 594 16.78 -1.46 -4.33
CA ILE A 594 15.59 -1.72 -3.50
C ILE A 594 14.98 -3.09 -3.81
N PHE A 595 14.82 -3.45 -5.09
CA PHE A 595 14.40 -4.80 -5.47
C PHE A 595 15.39 -5.87 -5.00
N GLY A 596 16.68 -5.52 -4.98
CA GLY A 596 17.75 -6.39 -4.49
C GLY A 596 17.66 -6.65 -3.00
N ALA A 597 17.32 -5.63 -2.21
CA ALA A 597 17.02 -5.75 -0.80
C ALA A 597 15.75 -6.59 -0.55
N ALA A 598 14.69 -6.36 -1.34
CA ALA A 598 13.41 -7.07 -1.26
C ALA A 598 13.56 -8.58 -1.51
N VAL A 599 14.31 -8.96 -2.54
CA VAL A 599 14.65 -10.38 -2.77
C VAL A 599 15.71 -10.88 -1.80
N GLY A 600 16.54 -10.00 -1.22
CA GLY A 600 17.65 -10.38 -0.36
C GLY A 600 18.85 -10.93 -1.13
N ILE A 601 19.10 -10.47 -2.37
CA ILE A 601 20.36 -10.77 -3.05
C ILE A 601 21.51 -10.07 -2.32
N PRO A 602 22.68 -10.71 -2.15
CA PRO A 602 23.73 -10.13 -1.32
C PRO A 602 24.50 -9.00 -2.02
N THR A 603 24.49 -8.95 -3.35
CA THR A 603 25.25 -7.95 -4.12
C THR A 603 24.56 -7.57 -5.41
N PHE A 604 24.69 -6.31 -5.81
CA PHE A 604 24.25 -5.72 -7.08
C PHE A 604 25.44 -5.11 -7.85
N TYR A 605 25.17 -4.49 -9.00
CA TYR A 605 26.21 -3.96 -9.88
C TYR A 605 25.95 -2.52 -10.31
N ILE A 606 26.99 -1.68 -10.24
CA ILE A 606 26.96 -0.28 -10.66
C ILE A 606 28.07 -0.06 -11.68
N ARG A 607 27.85 0.72 -12.73
CA ARG A 607 28.89 1.11 -13.68
C ARG A 607 29.99 1.92 -12.99
N GLN A 608 31.25 1.62 -13.30
CA GLN A 608 32.40 2.36 -12.79
C GLN A 608 32.38 3.83 -13.23
N ASP A 609 31.85 4.08 -14.42
CA ASP A 609 31.71 5.38 -15.05
C ASP A 609 30.27 5.93 -14.95
N THR A 610 29.49 5.52 -13.96
CA THR A 610 28.10 6.02 -13.78
C THR A 610 28.04 7.55 -13.70
N ASP A 611 27.13 8.19 -14.42
CA ASP A 611 26.94 9.65 -14.36
C ASP A 611 26.12 10.08 -13.13
N ASN A 612 25.61 9.13 -12.34
CA ASN A 612 24.93 9.41 -11.09
C ASN A 612 25.94 9.82 -10.00
N VAL A 613 26.04 11.12 -9.76
CA VAL A 613 26.94 11.73 -8.78
C VAL A 613 26.56 11.36 -7.35
N LEU A 614 25.26 11.28 -7.04
CA LEU A 614 24.81 10.86 -5.71
C LEU A 614 25.20 9.41 -5.43
N MET A 615 25.01 8.51 -6.40
CA MET A 615 25.46 7.12 -6.32
C MET A 615 26.97 7.05 -6.05
N LYS A 616 27.80 7.82 -6.77
CA LYS A 616 29.25 7.90 -6.50
C LYS A 616 29.56 8.33 -5.06
N ARG A 617 28.87 9.34 -4.54
CA ARG A 617 29.05 9.82 -3.15
C ARG A 617 28.68 8.77 -2.11
N ILE A 618 27.63 7.98 -2.37
CA ILE A 618 27.23 6.86 -1.51
C ILE A 618 28.26 5.74 -1.54
N LEU A 619 28.68 5.32 -2.74
CA LEU A 619 29.67 4.25 -2.91
C LEU A 619 31.04 4.59 -2.32
N ALA A 620 31.41 5.87 -2.24
CA ALA A 620 32.65 6.31 -1.59
C ALA A 620 32.69 6.02 -0.08
N ARG A 621 31.53 5.81 0.56
CA ARG A 621 31.40 5.45 1.99
C ARG A 621 31.14 3.97 2.22
N ALA A 622 30.98 3.19 1.16
CA ALA A 622 30.77 1.75 1.23
C ALA A 622 32.11 1.01 1.25
N GLU A 623 32.33 0.16 2.26
CA GLU A 623 33.65 -0.46 2.48
C GLU A 623 33.91 -1.63 1.52
N ARG A 624 32.89 -2.47 1.25
CA ARG A 624 33.07 -3.68 0.41
C ARG A 624 32.61 -3.45 -1.02
N VAL A 625 33.26 -2.53 -1.71
CA VAL A 625 33.08 -2.30 -3.16
C VAL A 625 34.27 -2.85 -3.91
N ARG A 626 34.04 -3.65 -4.96
CA ARG A 626 35.12 -4.20 -5.79
C ARG A 626 34.77 -4.27 -7.26
N LYS A 627 35.77 -4.22 -8.14
CA LYS A 627 35.58 -4.45 -9.57
C LYS A 627 35.00 -5.85 -9.82
N SER A 628 34.00 -5.93 -10.69
CA SER A 628 33.39 -7.20 -11.10
C SER A 628 34.32 -7.95 -12.06
N ARG A 629 34.69 -9.19 -11.71
CA ARG A 629 35.42 -10.08 -12.63
C ARG A 629 34.58 -10.55 -13.82
N ARG A 630 33.24 -10.58 -13.66
CA ARG A 630 32.32 -11.13 -14.67
C ARG A 630 31.77 -10.07 -15.62
N TYR A 631 31.56 -8.86 -15.10
CA TYR A 631 31.00 -7.75 -15.85
C TYR A 631 32.07 -6.66 -15.89
N PRO A 632 32.92 -6.63 -16.94
CA PRO A 632 33.92 -5.60 -17.11
C PRO A 632 33.29 -4.20 -17.00
N ARG A 633 34.01 -3.25 -16.39
CA ARG A 633 33.53 -1.88 -16.11
C ARG A 633 32.40 -1.75 -15.08
N TYR A 634 32.02 -2.82 -14.39
CA TYR A 634 31.09 -2.73 -13.25
C TYR A 634 31.83 -2.87 -11.92
N LEU A 635 31.32 -2.15 -10.92
CA LEU A 635 31.55 -2.37 -9.49
C LEU A 635 30.52 -3.37 -9.00
N ARG A 636 30.94 -4.27 -8.12
CA ARG A 636 30.09 -5.18 -7.36
C ARG A 636 30.01 -4.65 -5.94
N VAL A 637 28.80 -4.34 -5.50
CA VAL A 637 28.50 -3.70 -4.22
C VAL A 637 27.65 -4.65 -3.38
N TYR A 638 27.90 -4.74 -2.07
CA TYR A 638 27.06 -5.51 -1.16
C TYR A 638 25.86 -4.67 -0.70
N ASN A 639 24.68 -5.28 -0.65
CA ASN A 639 23.47 -4.56 -0.22
C ASN A 639 23.57 -4.04 1.22
N ASP A 640 24.12 -4.85 2.14
CA ASP A 640 24.30 -4.44 3.53
C ASP A 640 25.27 -3.26 3.67
N GLU A 641 26.37 -3.27 2.90
CA GLU A 641 27.33 -2.16 2.89
C GLU A 641 26.77 -0.89 2.28
N TYR A 642 25.92 -1.00 1.27
CA TYR A 642 25.23 0.15 0.71
C TYR A 642 24.30 0.77 1.77
N ARG A 643 23.53 -0.04 2.50
CA ARG A 643 22.66 0.43 3.59
C ARG A 643 23.44 1.08 4.73
N ARG A 644 24.58 0.51 5.14
CA ARG A 644 25.50 1.15 6.10
C ARG A 644 26.05 2.47 5.58
N ALA A 645 26.42 2.55 4.31
CA ALA A 645 26.89 3.79 3.70
C ALA A 645 25.82 4.88 3.68
N LEU A 646 24.55 4.52 3.44
CA LEU A 646 23.43 5.45 3.55
C LEU A 646 23.26 5.96 4.99
N LEU A 647 23.35 5.08 6.00
CA LEU A 647 23.29 5.48 7.41
C LEU A 647 24.43 6.45 7.78
N LYS A 648 25.67 6.16 7.33
CA LYS A 648 26.81 7.09 7.48
C LYS A 648 26.52 8.46 6.84
N ILE A 649 25.92 8.48 5.64
CA ILE A 649 25.51 9.73 5.00
C ILE A 649 24.47 10.48 5.83
N LEU A 650 23.48 9.79 6.41
CA LEU A 650 22.49 10.46 7.27
C LEU A 650 23.18 11.12 8.47
N HIS A 651 24.08 10.41 9.16
CA HIS A 651 24.82 10.98 10.28
C HIS A 651 25.70 12.18 9.89
N GLU A 652 26.31 12.17 8.70
CA GLU A 652 27.20 13.25 8.25
C GLU A 652 26.44 14.44 7.65
N ASP A 653 25.57 14.18 6.67
CA ASP A 653 24.93 15.22 5.86
C ASP A 653 23.64 15.76 6.50
N ALA A 654 23.02 15.01 7.42
CA ALA A 654 21.78 15.39 8.09
C ALA A 654 21.93 15.60 9.61
N ALA A 655 23.14 15.78 10.14
CA ALA A 655 23.39 15.93 11.59
C ALA A 655 22.51 17.01 12.26
N ASP A 656 22.46 18.20 11.65
CA ASP A 656 21.61 19.33 12.08
C ASP A 656 20.11 19.02 11.98
N LEU A 657 19.69 18.28 10.94
CA LEU A 657 18.32 17.82 10.80
C LEU A 657 17.98 16.79 11.89
N ILE A 658 18.86 15.82 12.16
CA ILE A 658 18.66 14.79 13.18
C ILE A 658 18.46 15.41 14.56
N GLU A 659 19.24 16.45 14.88
CA GLU A 659 19.05 17.24 16.09
C GLU A 659 17.71 17.99 16.09
N MET A 660 17.39 18.68 14.99
CA MET A 660 16.14 19.44 14.84
C MET A 660 14.88 18.57 14.95
N PHE A 661 14.90 17.34 14.41
CA PHE A 661 13.78 16.40 14.46
C PHE A 661 13.78 15.50 15.71
N ASP A 662 14.82 15.57 16.56
CA ASP A 662 15.04 14.66 17.69
C ASP A 662 15.04 13.16 17.28
N LEU A 663 15.84 12.81 16.26
CA LEU A 663 15.86 11.46 15.66
C LEU A 663 17.06 10.60 16.02
N LYS A 664 17.82 10.98 17.05
CA LYS A 664 19.01 10.23 17.47
C LYS A 664 18.68 8.77 17.80
N ASP A 665 17.64 8.55 18.61
CA ASP A 665 17.22 7.20 19.01
C ASP A 665 16.62 6.42 17.84
N THR A 666 15.93 7.11 16.93
CA THR A 666 15.37 6.50 15.71
C THR A 666 16.48 6.01 14.77
N LEU A 667 17.56 6.76 14.60
CA LEU A 667 18.70 6.30 13.80
C LEU A 667 19.51 5.20 14.50
N GLN A 668 19.62 5.24 15.82
CA GLN A 668 20.23 4.15 16.58
C GLN A 668 19.41 2.85 16.43
N ASP A 669 18.08 2.93 16.48
CA ASP A 669 17.19 1.81 16.18
C ASP A 669 17.38 1.28 14.75
N LEU A 670 17.50 2.15 13.75
CA LEU A 670 17.84 1.76 12.38
C LEU A 670 19.20 1.03 12.31
N GLU A 671 20.21 1.52 13.02
CA GLU A 671 21.52 0.88 13.09
C GLU A 671 21.41 -0.55 13.66
N PHE A 672 20.70 -0.74 14.78
CA PHE A 672 20.47 -2.07 15.36
C PHE A 672 19.72 -3.01 14.40
N ARG A 673 18.76 -2.48 13.62
CA ARG A 673 18.05 -3.24 12.59
C ARG A 673 18.95 -3.69 11.46
N LEU A 674 19.93 -2.89 11.08
CA LEU A 674 20.89 -3.23 10.03
C LEU A 674 21.98 -4.19 10.51
N GLU A 675 22.46 -4.04 11.75
CA GLU A 675 23.53 -4.89 12.31
C GLU A 675 23.03 -6.23 12.85
N SER A 676 21.84 -6.24 13.45
CA SER A 676 21.23 -7.44 14.04
C SER A 676 19.79 -7.67 13.54
N PRO A 677 19.59 -7.85 12.22
CA PRO A 677 18.26 -7.86 11.61
C PRO A 677 17.35 -8.97 12.13
N ARG A 678 17.90 -10.13 12.53
CA ARG A 678 17.09 -11.24 13.06
C ARG A 678 16.35 -10.90 14.34
N LEU A 679 16.89 -9.98 15.14
CA LEU A 679 16.34 -9.61 16.45
C LEU A 679 15.51 -8.32 16.35
N TYR A 680 16.05 -7.31 15.69
CA TYR A 680 15.47 -5.96 15.73
C TYR A 680 14.64 -5.59 14.51
N SER A 681 14.78 -6.29 13.38
CA SER A 681 14.06 -5.92 12.16
C SER A 681 12.64 -6.51 12.13
N ALA A 682 11.73 -5.83 11.43
CA ALA A 682 10.38 -6.32 11.19
C ALA A 682 10.38 -7.70 10.51
N LEU A 683 11.25 -7.89 9.50
CA LEU A 683 11.46 -9.20 8.87
C LEU A 683 11.86 -10.28 9.88
N GLY A 684 12.82 -9.99 10.77
CA GLY A 684 13.28 -10.93 11.78
C GLY A 684 12.15 -11.38 12.71
N ARG A 685 11.40 -10.43 13.26
CA ARG A 685 10.29 -10.69 14.19
C ARG A 685 9.12 -11.42 13.53
N LEU A 686 8.71 -11.00 12.32
CA LEU A 686 7.66 -11.68 11.55
C LEU A 686 8.08 -13.11 11.21
N THR A 687 9.30 -13.31 10.72
CA THR A 687 9.79 -14.66 10.36
C THR A 687 9.87 -15.58 11.57
N ALA A 688 10.36 -15.09 12.72
CA ALA A 688 10.35 -15.86 13.97
C ALA A 688 8.93 -16.20 14.42
N SER A 689 8.01 -15.24 14.27
CA SER A 689 6.55 -15.36 14.36
C SER A 689 6.01 -16.62 13.68
N ILE A 690 6.19 -16.62 12.37
CA ILE A 690 5.66 -17.61 11.44
C ILE A 690 6.32 -18.98 11.65
N LEU A 691 7.63 -19.00 11.93
CA LEU A 691 8.34 -20.25 12.17
C LEU A 691 7.90 -20.94 13.46
N LYS A 692 7.48 -20.16 14.48
CA LYS A 692 6.92 -20.69 15.72
C LYS A 692 5.60 -21.43 15.48
N GLU A 693 4.74 -20.92 14.60
CA GLU A 693 3.46 -21.57 14.22
C GLU A 693 3.66 -22.98 13.64
N VAL A 694 4.80 -23.24 12.99
CA VAL A 694 5.12 -24.53 12.35
C VAL A 694 6.20 -25.33 13.06
N GLY A 695 6.69 -24.85 14.22
CA GLY A 695 7.74 -25.53 15.00
C GLY A 695 9.07 -25.69 14.26
N ALA A 696 9.45 -24.73 13.39
CA ALA A 696 10.67 -24.81 12.58
C ALA A 696 11.72 -23.77 12.99
N LEU A 697 12.98 -24.01 12.66
CA LEU A 697 14.08 -23.07 12.95
C LEU A 697 14.48 -22.20 11.75
N SER A 698 14.09 -22.60 10.53
CA SER A 698 14.45 -21.88 9.30
C SER A 698 13.39 -22.03 8.21
N PRO A 699 13.09 -20.98 7.42
CA PRO A 699 12.10 -21.06 6.35
C PRO A 699 12.46 -22.09 5.27
N LEU A 700 13.75 -22.36 5.06
CA LEU A 700 14.22 -23.34 4.09
C LEU A 700 14.11 -24.80 4.57
N GLN A 701 13.71 -25.04 5.82
CA GLN A 701 13.44 -26.40 6.33
C GLN A 701 11.98 -26.82 6.11
N VAL A 702 11.10 -25.86 5.80
CA VAL A 702 9.67 -26.08 5.64
C VAL A 702 9.30 -26.02 4.15
N LYS A 703 8.25 -26.75 3.76
CA LYS A 703 7.65 -26.64 2.42
C LYS A 703 7.07 -25.23 2.23
N SER A 704 7.10 -24.70 1.01
CA SER A 704 6.62 -23.34 0.69
C SER A 704 5.17 -23.13 1.10
N GLU A 705 4.29 -24.04 0.71
CA GLU A 705 2.86 -24.02 1.03
C GLU A 705 2.63 -23.99 2.55
N VAL A 706 3.32 -24.83 3.31
CA VAL A 706 3.19 -24.89 4.78
C VAL A 706 3.66 -23.58 5.43
N PHE A 707 4.77 -23.01 4.97
CA PHE A 707 5.25 -21.72 5.47
C PHE A 707 4.28 -20.58 5.14
N ASN A 708 3.81 -20.50 3.89
CA ASN A 708 2.95 -19.41 3.43
C ASN A 708 1.56 -19.48 4.09
N LEU A 709 0.97 -20.68 4.27
CA LEU A 709 -0.26 -20.86 5.03
C LEU A 709 -0.09 -20.51 6.51
N ALA A 710 1.05 -20.86 7.11
CA ALA A 710 1.36 -20.44 8.47
C ALA A 710 1.53 -18.93 8.59
N ALA A 711 2.08 -18.27 7.57
CA ALA A 711 2.15 -16.81 7.52
C ALA A 711 0.75 -16.19 7.51
N GLU A 712 -0.15 -16.69 6.65
CA GLU A 712 -1.54 -16.25 6.60
C GLU A 712 -2.27 -16.43 7.95
N ARG A 713 -2.12 -17.60 8.59
CA ARG A 713 -2.66 -17.85 9.93
C ARG A 713 -2.11 -16.87 10.97
N TYR A 714 -0.80 -16.64 10.96
CA TYR A 714 -0.17 -15.72 11.88
C TYR A 714 -0.67 -14.28 11.68
N TYR A 715 -0.81 -13.82 10.43
CA TYR A 715 -1.34 -12.48 10.15
C TYR A 715 -2.79 -12.32 10.64
N ARG A 716 -3.63 -13.32 10.34
CA ARG A 716 -5.04 -13.35 10.72
C ARG A 716 -5.29 -13.43 12.23
N HIS A 717 -4.44 -14.14 12.97
CA HIS A 717 -4.62 -14.37 14.41
C HIS A 717 -3.57 -13.64 15.24
N GLY A 718 -2.31 -14.08 15.21
CA GLY A 718 -1.25 -13.60 16.09
C GLY A 718 -0.90 -12.13 15.90
N LEU A 719 -0.68 -11.68 14.66
CA LEU A 719 -0.38 -10.28 14.36
C LEU A 719 -1.59 -9.39 14.60
N ARG A 720 -2.77 -9.79 14.09
CA ARG A 720 -4.05 -9.08 14.36
C ARG A 720 -4.25 -8.84 15.85
N ARG A 721 -4.05 -9.86 16.69
CA ARG A 721 -4.18 -9.74 18.15
C ARG A 721 -3.22 -8.68 18.70
N ARG A 722 -1.96 -8.69 18.27
CA ARG A 722 -0.95 -7.74 18.74
C ARG A 722 -1.24 -6.31 18.28
N HIS A 723 -1.76 -6.13 17.07
CA HIS A 723 -2.24 -4.83 16.60
C HIS A 723 -3.43 -4.31 17.40
N ILE A 724 -4.37 -5.18 17.79
CA ILE A 724 -5.47 -4.80 18.70
C ILE A 724 -4.93 -4.42 20.07
N GLU A 725 -3.99 -5.20 20.63
CA GLU A 725 -3.35 -4.91 21.92
C GLU A 725 -2.64 -3.55 21.89
N GLU A 726 -1.80 -3.30 20.87
CA GLU A 726 -1.10 -2.02 20.71
C GLU A 726 -2.08 -0.85 20.56
N ALA A 727 -3.14 -1.00 19.76
CA ALA A 727 -4.11 0.07 19.58
C ALA A 727 -4.94 0.36 20.85
N LEU A 728 -5.25 -0.65 21.66
CA LEU A 728 -5.89 -0.47 22.96
C LEU A 728 -4.96 0.24 23.96
N ASP A 729 -3.67 -0.12 23.98
CA ASP A 729 -2.69 0.53 24.84
C ASP A 729 -2.53 2.01 24.47
N LEU A 730 -2.40 2.32 23.17
CA LEU A 730 -2.36 3.70 22.67
C LEU A 730 -3.62 4.50 23.02
N LEU A 731 -4.80 3.90 22.89
CA LEU A 731 -6.07 4.54 23.27
C LEU A 731 -6.11 4.84 24.78
N VAL A 732 -5.63 3.92 25.62
CA VAL A 732 -5.58 4.14 27.08
C VAL A 732 -4.63 5.27 27.44
N GLU A 733 -3.44 5.31 26.84
CA GLU A 733 -2.45 6.38 27.06
C GLU A 733 -3.02 7.75 26.67
N GLU A 734 -3.68 7.81 25.52
CA GLU A 734 -4.32 9.03 25.02
C GLU A 734 -5.45 9.52 25.91
N LEU A 735 -6.36 8.63 26.33
CA LEU A 735 -7.45 8.99 27.24
C LEU A 735 -6.91 9.51 28.58
N ALA A 736 -5.83 8.91 29.08
CA ALA A 736 -5.17 9.39 30.29
C ALA A 736 -4.51 10.77 30.07
N ALA A 737 -3.97 11.03 28.87
CA ALA A 737 -3.42 12.35 28.52
C ALA A 737 -4.51 13.42 28.50
N PHE A 738 -5.67 13.13 27.90
CA PHE A 738 -6.80 14.07 27.88
C PHE A 738 -7.33 14.38 29.29
N GLN A 739 -7.28 13.44 30.22
CA GLN A 739 -7.69 13.65 31.61
C GLN A 739 -6.70 14.51 32.40
N LYS A 740 -5.39 14.32 32.20
CA LYS A 740 -4.35 15.11 32.86
C LYS A 740 -4.35 16.57 32.40
N ASP A 741 -4.67 16.80 31.12
CA ASP A 741 -4.76 18.13 30.56
C ASP A 741 -6.16 18.74 30.81
N CYS A 742 -6.46 19.10 32.07
CA CYS A 742 -7.78 19.61 32.49
C CYS A 742 -8.27 20.85 31.72
N ARG A 743 -7.38 21.56 31.01
CA ARG A 743 -7.69 22.72 30.15
C ARG A 743 -7.90 22.37 28.66
N GLY A 744 -7.57 21.15 28.23
CA GLY A 744 -7.56 20.74 26.82
C GLY A 744 -8.80 20.00 26.32
N MET A 745 -9.41 19.13 27.15
CA MET A 745 -10.58 18.35 26.71
C MET A 745 -11.83 19.23 26.63
N ARG A 746 -12.51 19.20 25.47
CA ARG A 746 -13.69 20.02 25.18
C ARG A 746 -14.87 19.63 26.08
N GLN A 747 -15.73 20.62 26.37
CA GLN A 747 -16.88 20.44 27.26
C GLN A 747 -17.89 19.40 26.73
N GLU A 748 -18.04 19.33 25.40
CA GLU A 748 -18.90 18.35 24.72
C GLU A 748 -18.39 16.93 24.98
N THR A 749 -17.08 16.71 24.86
CA THR A 749 -16.43 15.43 25.13
C THR A 749 -16.50 15.04 26.58
N LYS A 750 -16.27 15.98 27.52
CA LYS A 750 -16.48 15.75 28.95
C LYS A 750 -17.92 15.30 29.25
N SER A 751 -18.90 15.97 28.64
CA SER A 751 -20.32 15.62 28.79
C SER A 751 -20.63 14.23 28.25
N ALA A 752 -20.11 13.89 27.07
CA ALA A 752 -20.28 12.57 26.45
C ALA A 752 -19.67 11.46 27.31
N MET A 753 -18.44 11.66 27.81
CA MET A 753 -17.75 10.69 28.67
C MET A 753 -18.50 10.47 29.99
N ASN A 754 -18.97 11.55 30.63
CA ASN A 754 -19.76 11.46 31.86
C ASN A 754 -21.09 10.72 31.64
N LEU A 755 -21.76 10.93 30.50
CA LEU A 755 -23.01 10.24 30.18
C LEU A 755 -22.79 8.74 29.94
N LEU A 756 -21.75 8.39 29.17
CA LEU A 756 -21.46 7.01 28.78
C LEU A 756 -20.93 6.15 29.93
N PHE A 757 -20.05 6.73 30.77
CA PHE A 757 -19.30 5.96 31.76
C PHE A 757 -19.68 6.25 33.21
N LYS A 758 -20.38 7.36 33.49
CA LYS A 758 -20.83 7.80 34.83
C LYS A 758 -19.73 7.78 35.90
N ASN A 759 -19.47 6.61 36.49
CA ASN A 759 -18.54 6.38 37.60
C ASN A 759 -17.39 5.41 37.24
N GLU A 760 -17.38 4.79 36.06
CA GLU A 760 -16.28 3.91 35.61
C GLU A 760 -15.26 4.74 34.81
N GLU A 761 -13.99 4.66 35.16
CA GLU A 761 -12.93 5.31 34.38
C GLU A 761 -12.74 4.59 33.03
N PRO A 762 -12.71 5.28 31.88
CA PRO A 762 -12.56 4.63 30.58
C PRO A 762 -11.34 3.71 30.46
N PRO A 763 -10.14 4.06 31.01
CA PRO A 763 -9.02 3.12 31.08
C PRO A 763 -9.31 1.85 31.89
N ALA A 764 -10.15 1.90 32.92
CA ALA A 764 -10.55 0.73 33.70
C ALA A 764 -11.54 -0.15 32.90
N PHE A 765 -12.48 0.49 32.20
CA PHE A 765 -13.41 -0.18 31.29
C PHE A 765 -12.68 -0.96 30.19
N ILE A 766 -11.71 -0.34 29.51
CA ILE A 766 -10.91 -1.00 28.46
C ILE A 766 -10.14 -2.20 29.04
N ARG A 767 -9.48 -2.03 30.19
CA ARG A 767 -8.73 -3.11 30.84
C ARG A 767 -9.62 -4.30 31.20
N ARG A 768 -10.84 -4.05 31.68
CA ARG A 768 -11.84 -5.09 32.00
C ARG A 768 -12.28 -5.88 30.77
N LEU A 769 -12.41 -5.22 29.62
CA LEU A 769 -12.87 -5.85 28.38
C LEU A 769 -11.74 -6.46 27.53
N ARG A 770 -10.47 -6.12 27.79
CA ARG A 770 -9.31 -6.51 26.96
C ARG A 770 -9.31 -7.99 26.57
N GLY A 771 -9.47 -8.91 27.53
CA GLY A 771 -9.50 -10.35 27.24
C GLY A 771 -10.60 -10.73 26.24
N LYS A 772 -11.83 -10.26 26.50
CA LYS A 772 -13.01 -10.53 25.64
C LYS A 772 -12.85 -9.93 24.24
N ILE A 773 -12.28 -8.73 24.12
CA ILE A 773 -12.02 -8.08 22.82
C ILE A 773 -11.08 -8.96 21.99
N LEU A 774 -10.01 -9.46 22.60
CA LEU A 774 -9.01 -10.28 21.92
C LEU A 774 -9.53 -11.67 21.55
N GLU A 775 -10.49 -12.19 22.30
CA GLU A 775 -11.21 -13.44 22.02
C GLU A 775 -12.37 -13.27 21.03
N GLY A 776 -12.83 -12.04 20.80
CA GLY A 776 -13.99 -11.78 19.95
C GLY A 776 -15.34 -12.05 20.62
N SER A 777 -15.39 -12.11 21.96
CA SER A 777 -16.54 -12.56 22.76
C SER A 777 -17.23 -11.42 23.54
N VAL A 778 -17.09 -10.18 23.07
CA VAL A 778 -17.64 -8.99 23.72
C VAL A 778 -19.13 -8.87 23.39
N ALA A 779 -19.95 -8.58 24.40
CA ALA A 779 -21.38 -8.33 24.20
C ALA A 779 -21.62 -7.03 23.40
N GLU A 780 -22.69 -7.01 22.60
CA GLU A 780 -23.07 -5.89 21.71
C GLU A 780 -23.05 -4.52 22.43
N GLY A 781 -23.69 -4.41 23.59
CA GLY A 781 -23.74 -3.13 24.33
C GLY A 781 -22.40 -2.64 24.88
N ASP A 782 -21.47 -3.56 25.20
CA ASP A 782 -20.11 -3.20 25.60
C ASP A 782 -19.26 -2.80 24.37
N LEU A 783 -19.51 -3.43 23.20
CA LEU A 783 -18.91 -3.04 21.93
C LEU A 783 -19.33 -1.63 21.51
N GLU A 784 -20.62 -1.31 21.58
CA GLU A 784 -21.13 0.02 21.27
C GLU A 784 -20.43 1.10 22.09
N LYS A 785 -20.36 0.92 23.42
CA LYS A 785 -19.68 1.86 24.33
C LYS A 785 -18.21 2.07 23.97
N LEU A 786 -17.51 0.99 23.62
CA LEU A 786 -16.11 1.08 23.20
C LEU A 786 -15.97 1.81 21.86
N ILE A 787 -16.86 1.55 20.90
CA ILE A 787 -16.87 2.26 19.61
C ILE A 787 -17.13 3.76 19.83
N TYR A 788 -18.07 4.13 20.70
CA TYR A 788 -18.31 5.53 21.06
C TYR A 788 -17.06 6.18 21.64
N LEU A 789 -16.33 5.48 22.52
CA LEU A 789 -15.09 5.98 23.11
C LEU A 789 -14.00 6.23 22.05
N VAL A 790 -13.85 5.34 21.07
CA VAL A 790 -12.91 5.52 19.96
C VAL A 790 -13.33 6.72 19.08
N ILE A 791 -14.62 6.87 18.77
CA ILE A 791 -15.15 8.02 18.02
C ILE A 791 -14.87 9.34 18.75
N ILE A 792 -15.05 9.37 20.08
CA ILE A 792 -14.75 10.54 20.91
C ILE A 792 -13.25 10.89 20.85
N SER A 793 -12.37 9.90 20.96
CA SER A 793 -10.92 10.10 20.82
C SER A 793 -10.56 10.68 19.44
N ILE A 794 -11.11 10.11 18.36
CA ILE A 794 -10.93 10.62 17.00
C ILE A 794 -11.46 12.06 16.86
N HIS A 795 -12.57 12.39 17.51
CA HIS A 795 -13.13 13.74 17.51
C HIS A 795 -12.13 14.75 18.10
N GLU A 796 -11.64 14.50 19.32
CA GLU A 796 -10.67 15.38 19.97
C GLU A 796 -9.41 15.57 19.12
N ASN A 797 -8.86 14.48 18.59
CA ASN A 797 -7.67 14.53 17.72
C ASN A 797 -7.90 15.31 16.44
N SER A 798 -9.00 15.05 15.74
CA SER A 798 -9.32 15.75 14.49
C SER A 798 -9.45 17.25 14.70
N LYS A 799 -10.00 17.65 15.84
CA LYS A 799 -10.20 19.05 16.17
C LYS A 799 -8.94 19.74 16.65
N ALA A 800 -8.05 19.04 17.35
CA ALA A 800 -6.71 19.52 17.67
C ALA A 800 -5.88 19.73 16.39
N ALA A 801 -5.98 18.81 15.44
CA ALA A 801 -5.36 18.93 14.12
C ALA A 801 -5.93 20.12 13.31
N ASP A 802 -7.24 20.36 13.38
CA ASP A 802 -7.89 21.50 12.73
C ASP A 802 -7.55 22.84 13.40
N SER A 803 -7.37 22.93 14.72
CA SER A 803 -6.92 24.17 15.37
C SER A 803 -5.48 24.58 14.98
N ASN A 804 -4.66 23.60 14.58
CA ASN A 804 -3.33 23.84 14.04
C ASN A 804 -3.36 24.24 12.55
N LYS A 805 -4.53 24.21 11.90
CA LYS A 805 -4.76 24.82 10.59
C LYS A 805 -5.35 26.21 10.85
N GLY A 806 -4.59 27.28 10.56
CA GLY A 806 -5.14 28.65 10.57
C GLY A 806 -6.51 28.66 9.89
N GLY A 807 -7.52 29.19 10.59
CA GLY A 807 -8.91 28.82 10.39
C GLY A 807 -9.51 29.23 9.04
N ASP A 808 -9.30 28.45 7.98
CA ASP A 808 -10.20 28.44 6.81
C ASP A 808 -9.96 27.23 5.87
N SER A 809 -10.43 26.04 6.24
CA SER A 809 -10.37 24.86 5.35
C SER A 809 -11.64 24.00 5.37
N ARG A 810 -12.83 24.63 5.49
CA ARG A 810 -14.11 23.91 5.48
C ARG A 810 -14.54 23.33 4.11
N ARG A 811 -13.71 23.42 3.08
CA ARG A 811 -13.99 22.84 1.75
C ARG A 811 -12.70 22.39 1.06
N THR A 812 -12.10 21.32 1.54
CA THR A 812 -11.23 20.51 0.67
C THR A 812 -11.98 19.22 0.40
N ASN A 813 -12.39 19.02 -0.85
CA ASN A 813 -12.85 17.71 -1.31
C ASN A 813 -11.76 16.72 -0.93
N HIS A 814 -12.11 15.69 -0.16
CA HIS A 814 -11.24 14.55 0.12
C HIS A 814 -10.96 13.85 -1.21
N VAL A 815 -9.93 14.29 -1.93
CA VAL A 815 -9.34 13.56 -3.04
C VAL A 815 -8.14 12.82 -2.44
N ALA A 816 -8.44 11.79 -1.64
CA ALA A 816 -7.51 10.70 -1.38
C ALA A 816 -7.82 9.61 -2.44
N SER A 817 -6.77 9.07 -3.06
CA SER A 817 -6.79 8.12 -4.17
C SER A 817 -7.41 8.57 -5.52
N VAL A 818 -6.67 9.36 -6.30
CA VAL A 818 -6.56 9.01 -7.73
C VAL A 818 -5.64 7.80 -7.81
N CYS A 819 -6.23 6.61 -7.72
CA CYS A 819 -5.89 5.56 -8.66
C CYS A 819 -6.49 5.98 -9.98
#